data_AF-A0A9W7Z1F4-F1
#
_entry.id   AF-A0A9W7Z1F4-F1
#
_cell.length_a   1.000
_cell.length_b   1.000
_cell.length_c   1.000
_cell.angle_alpha   90.00
_cell.angle_beta   90.00
_cell.angle_gamma   90.00
#
_symmetry.space_group_name_H-M   'P 1'
#
loop_
_entity.id
_entity.type
_entity.pdbx_description
1 polymer ?
#
loop_
_entity_poly.entity_id
_entity_poly.type
_entity_poly.pdbx_seq_one_letter_code
_entity_poly.pdbx_strand_id
1 'polypeptide(L)'
;MSTSRRLSSAGPLAGLAVGHAVEVQGSRGIVRFSGTTEFASGKWFGVELEEAQGKNDGSVQGKRYFECPPGHGVFVRSSQVKVLTSSAERAPRATIHGAEIQGIRAPSNVPNADALRAARRATVQPSRIAASPASAIAPPSRIGGVLAQRSQPTAGARRMSGVQTMGASRRSTLTGARSPASPGLRQTSGSESATSRPMSREQLISREQSVSREQTMLQESPASRDQTLSRKQSISRMETPSPVGGKADVAEQEPEEAPQTPTKEIEAAKEAPRTPYRPALSMDEASAFDAGPALAAQTVPLKQHEELRLKFKFLEQKRSEDRQRLQEADKMRSEAEQALRVREKLAAKVSAQQAEVRTLRQQLKDATMARDDAEAKYTETLDAMEMLAVDKEMAEERAEALVQEASVLREQLDEPDVGAGNHMDEQTEEPAQLQRQNARLKEALVRLRDVAAESEATLGQRVKQLEREAAMAAEQAQVAQGLRTQLQAAEAQIEDLKERLDDALGAEELIESLSERNLDLGARVEELQGAVESLEALCEVNNEMEETRAEEEQGLRAELERMSAVASARARRVDALEEAVADGQHTAEQYRELVATLQADVQSLRAREQTQAGEVASAALQAQQALSLNLQLRSTALRTRARAVDLELRRLDTDQATERLAMTEPFLPDHFFRTEAGALAAVLSVRRLAAKADVLCAQLEQDEAAASISDAFVAAADVRAQLSQFSGGAALLAGFLSTCSAADFAHAPALQTDAQGMERRLNGLIDLVRSEEFRAPDALPEVRRLTAQLREMADTHVPQALEATAPQRLANAASRLAFAADEQLANLVFAEQLLAEPETESLVFADADRQALAMRVLPAMASVVQNCKAAKLPALKLLRQADDMLRANVAANDRAFELADDVLQASDELRDYSVRVRSVVQSYFVSASAGDGDGEPIMEPVSLERLQQDLASIAQDVFGATEATPLGLALGVSQRVGRELSALLAFVGDDQNAQAANCAEAPWVARAQQFKASLVQNTDVERRTRELEEEIVSVRRELKLRDQALREGSVKTEMLEKRADTMRRQAEQVGELRKLLDGAHIKEKTYDEALESLQSEMDALEAECRRLRQAEAAAKHAIQAGHAATGAPMPTDLLGLRNKIVALQGSLVYLRRENAHLRAKALSTDELPELHVPMQRSPFVAEAVREARQVAKEACRLAAMPRLVSLASTKACAWQPLASRPQFELYRQQTLAQTLKQRVEGVQERLRAIPRLPMVV
;
A
#
# COMPACT_ATOMS: atom_id res chain seq x y z
N MET A 1 36.66 -23.80 -23.15
CA MET A 1 37.12 -24.36 -21.84
C MET A 1 36.27 -23.76 -20.73
N SER A 2 36.30 -24.36 -19.54
CA SER A 2 35.82 -23.82 -18.24
C SER A 2 34.37 -23.30 -18.17
N THR A 3 33.50 -24.17 -17.64
CA THR A 3 32.15 -23.87 -17.14
C THR A 3 32.16 -22.96 -15.90
N SER A 4 31.06 -22.25 -15.66
CA SER A 4 30.66 -21.89 -14.29
C SER A 4 29.14 -21.73 -14.16
N ARG A 5 28.45 -22.80 -13.73
CA ARG A 5 27.09 -22.69 -13.19
C ARG A 5 27.19 -22.11 -11.78
N ARG A 6 26.49 -21.01 -11.48
CA ARG A 6 26.16 -20.64 -10.09
C ARG A 6 24.77 -21.17 -9.77
N LEU A 7 24.67 -22.04 -8.77
CA LEU A 7 23.39 -22.55 -8.28
C LEU A 7 22.70 -21.47 -7.44
N SER A 8 21.38 -21.36 -7.60
CA SER A 8 20.50 -20.59 -6.74
C SER A 8 20.20 -21.37 -5.46
N SER A 9 20.81 -20.97 -4.33
CA SER A 9 20.52 -21.57 -3.02
C SER A 9 19.22 -20.99 -2.44
N ALA A 10 18.07 -21.45 -2.91
CA ALA A 10 16.77 -21.11 -2.35
C ALA A 10 16.54 -21.88 -1.04
N GLY A 11 16.51 -21.18 0.09
CA GLY A 11 16.07 -21.73 1.38
C GLY A 11 14.53 -21.93 1.44
N PRO A 12 14.02 -22.71 2.42
CA PRO A 12 12.65 -23.20 2.43
C PRO A 12 11.60 -22.14 2.85
N LEU A 13 11.30 -21.19 1.97
CA LEU A 13 10.18 -20.24 2.11
C LEU A 13 9.26 -20.16 0.87
N ALA A 14 9.44 -21.05 -0.11
CA ALA A 14 8.57 -21.18 -1.29
C ALA A 14 7.22 -21.89 -0.96
N GLY A 15 6.55 -21.49 0.13
CA GLY A 15 5.39 -22.19 0.68
C GLY A 15 4.19 -21.29 0.98
N LEU A 16 4.41 -20.12 1.61
CA LEU A 16 3.34 -19.30 2.21
C LEU A 16 2.25 -18.89 1.22
N ALA A 17 1.00 -19.23 1.56
CA ALA A 17 -0.20 -19.11 0.72
C ALA A 17 -1.45 -19.21 1.59
N VAL A 18 -2.59 -18.72 1.09
CA VAL A 18 -3.89 -18.74 1.77
C VAL A 18 -4.26 -20.17 2.25
N GLY A 19 -4.89 -20.25 3.43
CA GLY A 19 -5.22 -21.50 4.11
C GLY A 19 -3.99 -22.24 4.68
N HIS A 20 -2.99 -21.52 5.18
CA HIS A 20 -1.90 -22.09 6.00
C HIS A 20 -2.04 -21.61 7.43
N ALA A 21 -1.97 -22.55 8.38
CA ALA A 21 -1.73 -22.26 9.79
C ALA A 21 -0.29 -21.73 9.97
N VAL A 22 -0.17 -20.62 10.68
CA VAL A 22 1.06 -19.84 10.84
C VAL A 22 1.15 -19.22 12.24
N GLU A 23 2.37 -18.96 12.68
CA GLU A 23 2.67 -18.20 13.90
C GLU A 23 3.17 -16.81 13.47
N VAL A 24 2.51 -15.75 13.97
CA VAL A 24 2.83 -14.35 13.66
C VAL A 24 2.92 -13.58 14.97
N GLN A 25 4.08 -13.00 15.27
CA GLN A 25 4.35 -12.22 16.50
C GLN A 25 4.16 -12.97 17.84
N GLY A 26 3.87 -14.28 17.80
CA GLY A 26 3.65 -15.16 18.96
C GLY A 26 2.27 -15.83 18.94
N SER A 27 1.30 -15.21 18.26
CA SER A 27 -0.08 -15.65 18.14
C SER A 27 -0.25 -16.57 16.92
N ARG A 28 -1.19 -17.52 17.00
CA ARG A 28 -1.52 -18.42 15.88
C ARG A 28 -2.56 -17.79 14.96
N GLY A 29 -2.56 -18.20 13.70
CA GLY A 29 -3.53 -17.74 12.71
C GLY A 29 -3.48 -18.48 11.38
N ILE A 30 -4.45 -18.21 10.53
CA ILE A 30 -4.59 -18.74 9.18
C ILE A 30 -4.34 -17.60 8.18
N VAL A 31 -3.42 -17.81 7.23
CA VAL A 31 -3.24 -16.87 6.10
C VAL A 31 -4.55 -16.78 5.31
N ARG A 32 -5.20 -15.62 5.27
CA ARG A 32 -6.44 -15.36 4.53
C ARG A 32 -6.23 -14.54 3.26
N PHE A 33 -5.20 -13.70 3.21
CA PHE A 33 -4.80 -12.94 2.01
C PHE A 33 -3.31 -13.14 1.69
N SER A 34 -2.93 -13.09 0.41
CA SER A 34 -1.54 -13.17 -0.06
C SER A 34 -1.40 -12.47 -1.41
N GLY A 35 -0.92 -11.23 -1.44
CA GLY A 35 -0.84 -10.43 -2.66
C GLY A 35 -0.18 -9.07 -2.48
N THR A 36 -0.23 -8.24 -3.52
CA THR A 36 0.11 -6.82 -3.45
C THR A 36 -1.03 -6.02 -2.82
N THR A 37 -0.70 -5.00 -2.04
CA THR A 37 -1.65 -4.13 -1.32
C THR A 37 -1.46 -2.68 -1.72
N GLU A 38 -2.53 -1.89 -1.72
CA GLU A 38 -2.47 -0.49 -2.16
C GLU A 38 -1.79 0.42 -1.12
N PHE A 39 -1.96 0.11 0.17
CA PHE A 39 -1.32 0.85 1.26
C PHE A 39 0.21 0.70 1.32
N ALA A 40 0.80 -0.32 0.69
CA ALA A 40 2.26 -0.54 0.69
C ALA A 40 2.73 -1.53 -0.40
N SER A 41 3.78 -1.16 -1.14
CA SER A 41 4.35 -1.98 -2.21
C SER A 41 5.10 -3.23 -1.73
N GLY A 42 5.09 -4.28 -2.58
CA GLY A 42 5.60 -5.62 -2.28
C GLY A 42 4.49 -6.61 -1.96
N LYS A 43 4.87 -7.88 -1.71
CA LYS A 43 3.92 -8.96 -1.41
C LYS A 43 3.70 -9.10 0.09
N TRP A 44 2.44 -8.94 0.51
CA TRP A 44 1.99 -9.01 1.89
C TRP A 44 1.07 -10.21 2.10
N PHE A 45 1.03 -10.67 3.34
CA PHE A 45 0.18 -11.74 3.81
C PHE A 45 -0.76 -11.18 4.87
N GLY A 46 -2.06 -11.25 4.58
CA GLY A 46 -3.09 -11.02 5.57
C GLY A 46 -3.37 -12.32 6.29
N VAL A 47 -3.28 -12.30 7.61
CA VAL A 47 -3.47 -13.46 8.49
C VAL A 47 -4.62 -13.15 9.42
N GLU A 48 -5.63 -14.00 9.45
CA GLU A 48 -6.64 -14.05 10.50
C GLU A 48 -6.04 -14.82 11.66
N LEU A 49 -5.84 -14.18 12.80
CA LEU A 49 -5.38 -14.84 14.02
C LEU A 49 -6.53 -15.64 14.66
N GLU A 50 -6.18 -16.69 15.41
CA GLU A 50 -7.13 -17.49 16.20
C GLU A 50 -7.61 -16.72 17.46
N GLU A 51 -6.96 -15.61 17.78
CA GLU A 51 -7.24 -14.70 18.90
C GLU A 51 -7.31 -13.25 18.40
N ALA A 52 -8.00 -12.37 19.14
CA ALA A 52 -8.22 -10.95 18.82
C ALA A 52 -6.97 -10.04 19.00
N GLN A 53 -5.80 -10.46 18.49
CA GLN A 53 -4.51 -9.75 18.58
C GLN A 53 -4.07 -9.06 17.26
N GLY A 54 -4.97 -9.04 16.27
CA GLY A 54 -4.80 -8.40 14.97
C GLY A 54 -4.91 -6.87 15.02
N LYS A 55 -4.92 -6.26 13.84
CA LYS A 55 -4.90 -4.79 13.64
C LYS A 55 -5.95 -4.32 12.60
N ASN A 56 -6.87 -5.20 12.22
CA ASN A 56 -7.98 -4.97 11.29
C ASN A 56 -8.95 -6.17 11.30
N ASP A 57 -10.04 -6.02 10.55
CA ASP A 57 -11.05 -7.01 10.15
C ASP A 57 -10.68 -7.75 8.83
N GLY A 58 -9.47 -7.53 8.30
CA GLY A 58 -9.07 -7.91 6.95
C GLY A 58 -9.20 -6.79 5.89
N SER A 59 -9.63 -5.59 6.29
CA SER A 59 -9.56 -4.36 5.49
C SER A 59 -8.45 -3.40 5.94
N VAL A 60 -7.99 -2.54 5.04
CA VAL A 60 -7.07 -1.43 5.33
C VAL A 60 -7.44 -0.25 4.44
N GLN A 61 -7.54 0.95 5.02
CA GLN A 61 -7.86 2.21 4.31
C GLN A 61 -9.11 2.09 3.41
N GLY A 62 -10.21 1.59 3.97
CA GLY A 62 -11.50 1.42 3.28
C GLY A 62 -11.56 0.25 2.29
N LYS A 63 -10.46 -0.47 2.03
CA LYS A 63 -10.43 -1.61 1.11
C LYS A 63 -10.33 -2.93 1.85
N ARG A 64 -11.34 -3.79 1.71
CA ARG A 64 -11.35 -5.16 2.24
C ARG A 64 -10.56 -6.10 1.31
N TYR A 65 -9.60 -6.83 1.88
CA TYR A 65 -8.71 -7.76 1.16
C TYR A 65 -9.00 -9.22 1.54
N PHE A 66 -9.44 -9.44 2.78
CA PHE A 66 -10.04 -10.67 3.27
C PHE A 66 -11.09 -10.31 4.32
N GLU A 67 -11.84 -11.31 4.78
CA GLU A 67 -12.87 -11.16 5.79
C GLU A 67 -12.56 -12.08 6.96
N CYS A 68 -12.56 -11.50 8.16
CA CYS A 68 -12.40 -12.15 9.45
C CYS A 68 -13.05 -11.27 10.53
N PRO A 69 -13.26 -11.76 11.76
CA PRO A 69 -13.78 -10.92 12.83
C PRO A 69 -12.85 -9.72 13.10
N PRO A 70 -13.38 -8.56 13.50
CA PRO A 70 -12.58 -7.39 13.84
C PRO A 70 -11.49 -7.72 14.86
N GLY A 71 -10.35 -7.05 14.75
CA GLY A 71 -9.20 -7.34 15.60
C GLY A 71 -8.55 -8.71 15.41
N HIS A 72 -8.92 -9.51 14.40
CA HIS A 72 -8.23 -10.79 14.11
C HIS A 72 -7.32 -10.70 12.88
N GLY A 73 -7.57 -9.77 11.94
CA GLY A 73 -6.77 -9.59 10.73
C GLY A 73 -5.45 -8.85 10.98
N VAL A 74 -4.33 -9.35 10.48
CA VAL A 74 -3.03 -8.65 10.52
C VAL A 74 -2.26 -8.80 9.22
N PHE A 75 -1.65 -7.70 8.74
CA PHE A 75 -0.81 -7.70 7.53
C PHE A 75 0.67 -7.74 7.87
N VAL A 76 1.37 -8.71 7.29
CA VAL A 76 2.80 -8.99 7.55
C VAL A 76 3.53 -9.41 6.28
N ARG A 77 4.86 -9.22 6.26
CA ARG A 77 5.73 -9.70 5.17
C ARG A 77 6.15 -11.14 5.43
N SER A 78 6.53 -11.88 4.39
CA SER A 78 6.92 -13.32 4.50
C SER A 78 8.04 -13.61 5.51
N SER A 79 8.90 -12.63 5.82
CA SER A 79 9.95 -12.72 6.83
C SER A 79 9.46 -12.63 8.29
N GLN A 80 8.18 -12.30 8.51
CA GLN A 80 7.55 -12.12 9.82
C GLN A 80 6.57 -13.26 10.17
N VAL A 81 6.51 -14.30 9.34
CA VAL A 81 5.56 -15.41 9.44
C VAL A 81 6.31 -16.74 9.53
N LYS A 82 6.07 -17.52 10.58
CA LYS A 82 6.49 -18.93 10.66
C LYS A 82 5.36 -19.82 10.14
N VAL A 83 5.70 -20.88 9.42
CA VAL A 83 4.74 -21.95 9.09
C VAL A 83 4.64 -22.92 10.25
N LEU A 84 3.41 -23.23 10.69
CA LEU A 84 3.15 -24.28 11.67
C LEU A 84 2.86 -25.60 10.94
N THR A 85 3.88 -26.46 10.80
CA THR A 85 3.71 -27.83 10.32
C THR A 85 3.34 -28.75 11.48
N SER A 86 2.05 -28.91 11.76
CA SER A 86 1.55 -29.81 12.80
C SER A 86 1.36 -31.26 12.31
N SER A 87 1.53 -32.21 13.25
CA SER A 87 1.05 -33.58 13.11
C SER A 87 -0.39 -33.72 13.67
N ALA A 88 -0.97 -34.91 13.56
CA ALA A 88 -2.40 -35.17 13.62
C ALA A 88 -3.03 -35.29 15.04
N GLU A 89 -4.38 -35.19 15.06
CA GLU A 89 -5.33 -35.82 16.01
C GLU A 89 -5.38 -35.29 17.49
N ARG A 90 -6.53 -35.23 18.21
CA ARG A 90 -7.94 -35.64 17.91
C ARG A 90 -9.01 -35.28 18.98
N ALA A 91 -10.18 -34.79 18.54
CA ALA A 91 -11.55 -34.83 19.17
C ALA A 91 -11.72 -34.19 20.59
N PRO A 92 -12.91 -34.16 21.27
CA PRO A 92 -14.26 -34.74 21.03
C PRO A 92 -15.13 -33.93 20.02
N ARG A 93 -16.32 -34.32 19.49
CA ARG A 93 -17.38 -35.34 19.72
C ARG A 93 -18.62 -34.84 20.49
N ALA A 94 -19.81 -35.08 19.92
CA ALA A 94 -21.09 -34.41 20.27
C ALA A 94 -22.15 -35.31 20.95
N THR A 95 -23.19 -34.68 21.52
CA THR A 95 -24.50 -35.24 21.96
C THR A 95 -25.57 -34.14 21.75
N ILE A 96 -26.51 -34.23 20.79
CA ILE A 96 -27.89 -34.78 20.81
C ILE A 96 -28.92 -33.98 21.68
N HIS A 97 -30.16 -33.89 21.15
CA HIS A 97 -31.44 -33.37 21.71
C HIS A 97 -31.76 -31.88 21.44
N GLY A 98 -33.01 -31.47 21.16
CA GLY A 98 -34.18 -32.22 20.68
C GLY A 98 -35.50 -32.02 21.44
N ALA A 99 -36.38 -31.18 20.90
CA ALA A 99 -37.84 -31.09 21.11
C ALA A 99 -38.42 -30.39 19.86
N GLU A 100 -39.51 -30.80 19.19
CA GLU A 100 -40.93 -30.84 19.62
C GLU A 100 -41.52 -29.43 19.85
N ILE A 101 -42.77 -29.10 19.47
CA ILE A 101 -44.03 -29.85 19.64
C ILE A 101 -45.01 -29.70 18.44
N GLN A 102 -45.45 -30.87 17.93
CA GLN A 102 -46.81 -31.30 17.50
C GLN A 102 -47.76 -30.40 16.67
N GLY A 103 -48.29 -31.01 15.58
CA GLY A 103 -49.74 -31.00 15.27
C GLY A 103 -50.17 -30.53 13.87
N ILE A 104 -51.13 -31.15 13.15
CA ILE A 104 -52.00 -32.33 13.39
C ILE A 104 -52.36 -32.96 12.00
N ARG A 105 -52.69 -34.28 11.97
CA ARG A 105 -53.33 -35.08 10.89
C ARG A 105 -52.52 -35.46 9.62
N ALA A 106 -52.29 -36.77 9.49
CA ALA A 106 -52.49 -37.51 8.24
C ALA A 106 -53.98 -37.96 8.12
N PRO A 107 -54.49 -38.51 6.99
CA PRO A 107 -54.18 -39.92 6.67
C PRO A 107 -54.18 -40.36 5.17
N SER A 108 -53.53 -41.49 4.90
CA SER A 108 -53.93 -42.59 3.96
C SER A 108 -53.95 -42.44 2.41
N ASN A 109 -53.56 -43.57 1.78
CA ASN A 109 -53.97 -44.14 0.48
C ASN A 109 -53.12 -44.00 -0.81
N VAL A 110 -52.95 -45.18 -1.45
CA VAL A 110 -52.57 -45.52 -2.84
C VAL A 110 -53.74 -45.22 -3.82
N PRO A 111 -53.59 -45.14 -5.17
CA PRO A 111 -52.80 -45.98 -6.12
C PRO A 111 -51.64 -45.22 -6.83
N ASN A 112 -50.69 -45.79 -7.60
CA ASN A 112 -50.53 -46.98 -8.48
C ASN A 112 -50.79 -46.74 -9.99
N ALA A 113 -50.00 -47.39 -10.86
CA ALA A 113 -49.89 -47.28 -12.34
C ALA A 113 -49.31 -45.94 -12.86
N ASP A 114 -48.55 -45.84 -13.96
CA ASP A 114 -48.11 -46.80 -15.00
C ASP A 114 -46.56 -46.73 -15.19
N ALA A 115 -45.79 -47.81 -15.38
CA ALA A 115 -45.57 -48.61 -16.62
C ALA A 115 -44.75 -47.85 -17.72
N LEU A 116 -43.69 -48.37 -18.36
CA LEU A 116 -42.97 -49.66 -18.34
C LEU A 116 -41.43 -49.38 -18.29
N ARG A 117 -40.58 -50.10 -17.54
CA ARG A 117 -40.18 -51.53 -17.58
C ARG A 117 -39.16 -51.91 -18.69
N ALA A 118 -37.88 -51.91 -18.29
CA ALA A 118 -36.79 -52.81 -18.74
C ALA A 118 -36.23 -52.62 -20.18
N ALA A 119 -35.01 -53.11 -20.50
CA ALA A 119 -34.10 -54.00 -19.77
C ALA A 119 -32.63 -53.53 -19.85
N ARG A 120 -31.75 -53.81 -18.86
CA ARG A 120 -30.77 -54.94 -18.82
C ARG A 120 -29.98 -55.13 -20.14
N ARG A 121 -28.65 -55.36 -20.15
CA ARG A 121 -27.69 -55.99 -19.19
C ARG A 121 -26.28 -55.38 -19.45
N ALA A 122 -25.37 -55.25 -18.47
CA ALA A 122 -24.32 -56.23 -18.05
C ALA A 122 -23.34 -56.69 -19.17
N THR A 123 -22.01 -56.84 -19.01
CA THR A 123 -21.00 -56.51 -17.96
C THR A 123 -19.59 -56.67 -18.62
N VAL A 124 -18.52 -56.54 -17.83
CA VAL A 124 -17.17 -57.17 -17.94
C VAL A 124 -16.05 -56.34 -18.63
N GLN A 125 -14.89 -56.39 -17.96
CA GLN A 125 -13.51 -56.07 -18.37
C GLN A 125 -12.96 -57.19 -19.33
N PRO A 126 -11.66 -57.33 -19.73
CA PRO A 126 -10.45 -56.72 -19.14
C PRO A 126 -9.21 -56.36 -20.01
N SER A 127 -8.37 -55.51 -19.40
CA SER A 127 -6.88 -55.44 -19.40
C SER A 127 -5.99 -55.79 -20.62
N ARG A 128 -5.11 -54.81 -20.96
CA ARG A 128 -3.75 -54.92 -21.58
C ARG A 128 -3.73 -55.37 -23.06
N ILE A 129 -2.82 -54.93 -23.95
CA ILE A 129 -1.37 -54.63 -23.85
C ILE A 129 -0.98 -53.29 -24.56
N ALA A 130 0.28 -52.86 -24.44
CA ALA A 130 0.94 -51.70 -25.07
C ALA A 130 0.85 -51.67 -26.63
N ALA A 131 1.16 -50.59 -27.37
CA ALA A 131 2.20 -49.59 -27.11
C ALA A 131 2.03 -48.22 -27.83
N SER A 132 2.86 -47.25 -27.39
CA SER A 132 3.21 -45.97 -28.03
C SER A 132 4.05 -46.18 -29.33
N PRO A 133 4.34 -45.16 -30.20
CA PRO A 133 4.34 -43.72 -29.88
C PRO A 133 3.89 -42.72 -30.99
N ALA A 134 4.02 -41.43 -30.62
CA ALA A 134 4.30 -40.26 -31.46
C ALA A 134 3.15 -39.54 -32.22
N SER A 135 2.89 -38.31 -31.74
CA SER A 135 2.75 -37.07 -32.52
C SER A 135 1.74 -36.94 -33.67
N ALA A 136 0.59 -36.37 -33.30
CA ALA A 136 0.09 -35.07 -33.81
C ALA A 136 -0.51 -34.93 -35.24
N ILE A 137 -1.38 -33.92 -35.33
CA ILE A 137 -2.10 -33.40 -36.50
C ILE A 137 -3.30 -34.25 -36.96
N ALA A 138 -4.50 -33.70 -36.76
CA ALA A 138 -5.75 -34.13 -37.38
C ALA A 138 -6.48 -32.91 -38.01
N PRO A 139 -7.35 -33.11 -39.03
CA PRO A 139 -7.74 -32.07 -40.00
C PRO A 139 -9.30 -31.89 -39.97
N PRO A 140 -10.10 -31.63 -41.05
CA PRO A 140 -9.78 -31.29 -42.44
C PRO A 140 -10.64 -30.19 -43.15
N SER A 141 -10.06 -29.66 -44.25
CA SER A 141 -10.57 -29.65 -45.65
C SER A 141 -12.02 -30.09 -45.95
N ARG A 142 -12.73 -29.65 -47.00
CA ARG A 142 -12.52 -28.71 -48.16
C ARG A 142 -13.86 -28.61 -48.96
N ILE A 143 -13.98 -27.69 -49.93
CA ILE A 143 -14.33 -27.91 -51.38
C ILE A 143 -14.97 -26.65 -52.03
N GLY A 144 -14.46 -26.25 -53.22
CA GLY A 144 -15.16 -25.43 -54.24
C GLY A 144 -15.29 -23.90 -53.99
N GLY A 145 -15.32 -23.03 -55.01
CA GLY A 145 -15.01 -23.27 -56.43
C GLY A 145 -15.51 -22.19 -57.43
N VAL A 146 -14.63 -21.25 -57.82
CA VAL A 146 -14.67 -20.42 -59.05
C VAL A 146 -15.82 -19.40 -59.24
N LEU A 147 -15.51 -18.09 -59.24
CA LEU A 147 -15.70 -17.19 -60.41
C LEU A 147 -15.18 -15.73 -60.22
N ALA A 148 -14.57 -15.21 -61.30
CA ALA A 148 -14.48 -13.82 -61.78
C ALA A 148 -14.11 -12.60 -60.89
N GLN A 149 -12.86 -12.13 -61.09
CA GLN A 149 -12.48 -10.75 -61.51
C GLN A 149 -12.67 -9.48 -60.61
N ARG A 150 -11.53 -9.01 -60.09
CA ARG A 150 -10.87 -7.71 -60.44
C ARG A 150 -11.60 -6.37 -60.16
N SER A 151 -11.20 -5.67 -59.10
CA SER A 151 -10.43 -4.39 -59.21
C SER A 151 -10.01 -3.79 -57.84
N GLN A 152 -8.93 -3.00 -57.87
CA GLN A 152 -8.46 -1.99 -56.89
C GLN A 152 -8.58 -0.60 -57.59
N PRO A 153 -8.31 0.60 -56.98
CA PRO A 153 -7.57 0.89 -55.73
C PRO A 153 -8.03 2.10 -54.86
N THR A 154 -7.27 2.37 -53.78
CA THR A 154 -6.93 3.66 -53.11
C THR A 154 -7.94 4.83 -52.91
N ALA A 155 -8.09 5.21 -51.62
CA ALA A 155 -8.00 6.58 -51.02
C ALA A 155 -8.88 7.78 -51.49
N GLY A 156 -9.30 8.66 -50.55
CA GLY A 156 -9.70 10.05 -50.90
C GLY A 156 -10.86 10.74 -50.14
N ALA A 157 -10.73 10.97 -48.83
CA ALA A 157 -11.35 12.04 -47.99
C ALA A 157 -12.75 12.70 -48.24
N ARG A 158 -13.48 12.84 -47.10
CA ARG A 158 -14.37 13.95 -46.64
C ARG A 158 -15.88 14.04 -47.00
N ARG A 159 -16.68 14.19 -45.91
CA ARG A 159 -18.02 14.86 -45.74
C ARG A 159 -19.25 14.14 -46.33
N MET A 160 -20.44 14.08 -45.69
CA MET A 160 -21.00 14.73 -44.46
C MET A 160 -22.01 13.80 -43.70
N SER A 161 -22.50 14.26 -42.53
CA SER A 161 -23.55 13.70 -41.62
C SER A 161 -23.13 12.55 -40.67
N GLY A 162 -23.48 12.51 -39.37
CA GLY A 162 -24.06 13.51 -38.42
C GLY A 162 -23.34 13.43 -37.04
N VAL A 163 -23.32 14.40 -36.10
CA VAL A 163 -24.37 15.28 -35.51
C VAL A 163 -25.31 14.47 -34.58
N GLN A 164 -25.46 14.65 -33.26
CA GLN A 164 -24.88 15.53 -32.20
C GLN A 164 -24.45 14.64 -30.99
N THR A 165 -23.62 14.96 -29.98
CA THR A 165 -22.95 16.17 -29.40
C THR A 165 -23.72 17.02 -28.35
N MET A 166 -23.55 16.67 -27.06
CA MET A 166 -23.35 17.49 -25.82
C MET A 166 -24.18 18.79 -25.55
N GLY A 167 -24.64 19.01 -24.31
CA GLY A 167 -25.11 20.34 -23.84
C GLY A 167 -25.58 20.43 -22.38
N ALA A 168 -25.18 21.47 -21.62
CA ALA A 168 -25.34 21.53 -20.16
C ALA A 168 -26.05 22.80 -19.59
N SER A 169 -26.69 22.62 -18.42
CA SER A 169 -26.79 23.59 -17.28
C SER A 169 -27.84 24.76 -17.24
N ARG A 170 -28.26 25.10 -15.99
CA ARG A 170 -28.68 26.43 -15.40
C ARG A 170 -30.16 26.83 -15.06
N ARG A 171 -30.52 26.71 -13.74
CA ARG A 171 -30.64 27.79 -12.70
C ARG A 171 -31.98 28.56 -12.34
N SER A 172 -32.24 28.68 -11.00
CA SER A 172 -32.96 29.74 -10.19
C SER A 172 -34.51 29.87 -10.31
N THR A 173 -35.32 30.56 -9.44
CA THR A 173 -35.25 31.72 -8.46
C THR A 173 -36.32 31.54 -7.30
N LEU A 174 -36.68 32.38 -6.28
CA LEU A 174 -36.30 33.68 -5.61
C LEU A 174 -37.07 33.89 -4.23
N THR A 175 -36.74 34.96 -3.46
CA THR A 175 -37.47 35.66 -2.31
C THR A 175 -37.83 34.93 -0.99
N GLY A 176 -37.78 35.53 0.23
CA GLY A 176 -37.20 36.84 0.67
C GLY A 176 -37.45 37.32 2.15
N ALA A 177 -36.45 37.99 2.76
CA ALA A 177 -36.42 39.08 3.78
C ALA A 177 -36.90 38.95 5.27
N ARG A 178 -35.96 39.09 6.26
CA ARG A 178 -35.87 40.20 7.27
C ARG A 178 -34.59 40.16 8.16
N SER A 179 -34.37 41.20 8.98
CA SER A 179 -33.20 41.49 9.88
C SER A 179 -33.72 42.08 11.24
N PRO A 180 -32.94 42.60 12.24
CA PRO A 180 -31.47 42.80 12.36
C PRO A 180 -30.82 42.55 13.77
N ALA A 181 -29.48 42.63 13.89
CA ALA A 181 -28.71 43.20 15.03
C ALA A 181 -27.17 43.21 14.79
N SER A 182 -26.43 44.06 15.53
CA SER A 182 -24.93 44.27 15.56
C SER A 182 -24.60 45.06 16.86
N PRO A 183 -23.35 45.48 17.26
CA PRO A 183 -22.03 45.53 16.58
C PRO A 183 -20.83 44.88 17.35
N GLY A 184 -19.64 44.70 16.75
CA GLY A 184 -18.47 45.61 16.88
C GLY A 184 -17.33 44.91 17.67
N LEU A 185 -16.02 45.16 17.57
CA LEU A 185 -15.10 46.11 16.89
C LEU A 185 -13.77 45.34 16.56
N ARG A 186 -12.95 45.65 15.53
CA ARG A 186 -11.84 46.66 15.47
C ARG A 186 -10.87 46.65 16.68
N GLN A 187 -9.54 46.80 16.57
CA GLN A 187 -8.66 46.98 15.39
C GLN A 187 -7.14 46.73 15.69
N THR A 188 -6.37 46.70 14.60
CA THR A 188 -4.91 46.71 14.35
C THR A 188 -3.93 47.48 15.28
N SER A 189 -2.64 47.12 15.11
CA SER A 189 -1.41 47.97 15.14
C SER A 189 -0.84 48.52 16.46
N GLY A 190 0.50 48.47 16.62
CA GLY A 190 1.24 49.19 17.68
C GLY A 190 2.72 48.77 17.90
N SER A 191 3.65 49.52 17.30
CA SER A 191 5.06 49.79 17.67
C SER A 191 5.99 48.83 18.45
N GLU A 192 7.14 48.57 17.81
CA GLU A 192 8.52 48.89 18.28
C GLU A 192 9.14 48.25 19.55
N SER A 193 9.98 47.24 19.29
CA SER A 193 11.40 47.13 19.69
C SER A 193 12.03 48.17 20.65
N ALA A 194 12.48 47.72 21.84
CA ALA A 194 13.72 48.21 22.49
C ALA A 194 14.31 47.24 23.57
N THR A 195 15.44 46.63 23.22
CA THR A 195 16.59 46.10 24.01
C THR A 195 16.65 46.06 25.57
N SER A 196 17.34 44.99 26.05
CA SER A 196 18.27 44.90 27.23
C SER A 196 17.71 45.10 28.67
N ARG A 197 17.77 44.14 29.63
CA ARG A 197 18.92 43.45 30.30
C ARG A 197 19.99 44.43 30.85
N PRO A 198 20.72 44.18 31.98
CA PRO A 198 20.75 42.97 32.83
C PRO A 198 20.85 43.14 34.37
N MET A 199 20.50 42.04 35.08
CA MET A 199 21.10 41.44 36.30
C MET A 199 21.70 42.24 37.48
N SER A 200 21.67 41.55 38.64
CA SER A 200 22.50 41.71 39.86
C SER A 200 21.92 42.66 40.92
N ARG A 201 22.13 42.46 42.23
CA ARG A 201 22.94 41.45 42.95
C ARG A 201 22.46 41.33 44.41
N GLU A 202 22.65 40.16 45.05
CA GLU A 202 22.92 40.01 46.52
C GLU A 202 21.79 40.40 47.54
N GLN A 203 21.67 39.84 48.76
CA GLN A 203 22.29 38.67 49.42
C GLN A 203 21.54 38.27 50.73
N LEU A 204 21.99 37.19 51.39
CA LEU A 204 21.96 36.88 52.85
C LEU A 204 20.82 36.04 53.48
N ILE A 205 21.29 34.99 54.17
CA ILE A 205 20.89 34.53 55.53
C ILE A 205 19.61 33.66 55.69
N SER A 206 19.85 32.34 55.54
CA SER A 206 19.83 31.35 56.64
C SER A 206 18.62 30.46 56.96
N ARG A 207 18.95 29.14 56.90
CA ARG A 207 18.70 28.06 57.89
C ARG A 207 17.38 27.28 57.89
N GLU A 208 17.55 26.05 58.37
CA GLU A 208 16.57 24.97 58.68
C GLU A 208 15.69 24.48 57.50
N GLN A 209 15.91 23.26 56.99
CA GLN A 209 15.44 21.94 57.50
C GLN A 209 13.97 21.65 57.13
N SER A 210 13.54 20.44 56.79
CA SER A 210 14.21 19.26 56.20
C SER A 210 13.15 18.20 55.85
N VAL A 211 13.26 17.58 54.68
CA VAL A 211 12.90 16.18 54.34
C VAL A 211 11.81 15.48 55.18
N SER A 212 10.63 15.22 54.59
CA SER A 212 9.91 13.92 54.56
C SER A 212 8.53 14.07 53.87
N ARG A 213 7.77 13.02 53.48
CA ARG A 213 8.05 11.79 52.69
C ARG A 213 6.82 10.85 52.81
N GLU A 214 6.22 10.48 51.66
CA GLU A 214 5.31 9.33 51.43
C GLU A 214 3.88 9.26 52.05
N GLN A 215 2.94 8.76 51.21
CA GLN A 215 1.70 8.01 51.54
C GLN A 215 0.53 8.79 52.23
N THR A 216 -0.78 8.49 52.04
CA THR A 216 -1.49 7.45 51.23
C THR A 216 -2.91 7.90 50.80
N MET A 217 -3.55 7.12 49.91
CA MET A 217 -4.99 6.90 49.61
C MET A 217 -6.12 7.85 50.08
N LEU A 218 -7.03 8.12 49.13
CA LEU A 218 -8.52 8.18 49.17
C LEU A 218 -9.31 8.89 50.31
N GLN A 219 -10.30 9.69 49.85
CA GLN A 219 -11.64 9.96 50.38
C GLN A 219 -11.92 9.87 51.91
N GLU A 220 -12.33 11.00 52.51
CA GLU A 220 -13.75 11.20 52.88
C GLU A 220 -14.07 12.69 53.24
N SER A 221 -15.33 12.96 53.64
CA SER A 221 -15.85 14.24 54.19
C SER A 221 -15.85 14.18 55.74
N PRO A 222 -16.45 15.10 56.57
CA PRO A 222 -17.24 16.30 56.26
C PRO A 222 -17.07 17.58 57.16
N ALA A 223 -17.57 18.71 56.63
CA ALA A 223 -18.43 19.73 57.27
C ALA A 223 -18.14 20.38 58.67
N SER A 224 -17.95 21.72 58.60
CA SER A 224 -18.83 22.77 59.19
C SER A 224 -18.57 23.43 60.58
N ARG A 225 -19.32 24.54 60.80
CA ARG A 225 -19.49 25.42 61.99
C ARG A 225 -18.43 26.52 62.17
N ASP A 226 -18.73 27.74 62.62
CA ASP A 226 -19.97 28.55 62.82
C ASP A 226 -19.51 30.05 62.71
N GLN A 227 -20.31 31.12 62.53
CA GLN A 227 -21.42 31.63 63.36
C GLN A 227 -22.18 32.80 62.67
N THR A 228 -23.52 32.84 62.79
CA THR A 228 -24.39 34.05 63.02
C THR A 228 -24.44 35.24 62.02
N LEU A 229 -25.51 36.05 61.88
CA LEU A 229 -26.91 35.99 62.34
C LEU A 229 -27.82 36.94 61.52
N SER A 230 -29.03 36.50 61.15
CA SER A 230 -30.33 37.22 61.16
C SER A 230 -31.28 36.58 60.12
N ARG A 231 -32.12 35.60 60.48
CA ARG A 231 -33.42 35.72 61.19
C ARG A 231 -34.53 36.27 60.27
N LYS A 232 -35.66 35.61 60.01
CA LYS A 232 -36.28 34.27 60.30
C LYS A 232 -37.46 34.15 59.28
N GLN A 233 -38.18 33.05 59.00
CA GLN A 233 -38.34 31.69 59.57
C GLN A 233 -38.92 30.78 58.44
N SER A 234 -38.34 29.61 58.15
CA SER A 234 -38.84 28.24 58.49
C SER A 234 -40.05 27.67 57.69
N ILE A 235 -40.12 26.40 57.29
CA ILE A 235 -39.12 25.33 56.95
C ILE A 235 -39.90 24.07 56.48
N SER A 236 -39.39 23.32 55.49
CA SER A 236 -39.87 21.97 55.08
C SER A 236 -41.33 21.93 54.53
N ARG A 237 -41.84 20.83 53.96
CA ARG A 237 -41.29 19.46 53.77
C ARG A 237 -41.76 18.86 52.43
N MET A 238 -40.97 17.96 51.87
CA MET A 238 -41.35 17.08 50.75
C MET A 238 -41.74 15.70 51.31
N GLU A 239 -42.80 15.08 50.77
CA GLU A 239 -43.12 13.62 50.70
C GLU A 239 -44.63 13.30 50.88
N THR A 240 -45.05 12.27 50.14
CA THR A 240 -46.36 11.59 50.12
C THR A 240 -46.53 10.65 51.33
N PRO A 241 -47.75 10.31 51.83
CA PRO A 241 -48.59 9.32 51.12
C PRO A 241 -50.13 9.36 51.30
N SER A 242 -50.82 8.90 50.25
CA SER A 242 -52.12 8.19 50.31
C SER A 242 -53.33 8.96 50.91
N PRO A 243 -54.51 8.35 51.18
CA PRO A 243 -55.52 8.29 50.11
C PRO A 243 -56.93 8.76 50.50
N VAL A 244 -57.73 9.08 49.46
CA VAL A 244 -59.20 8.96 49.33
C VAL A 244 -60.08 9.06 50.58
N GLY A 245 -60.89 10.13 50.65
CA GLY A 245 -62.33 10.01 50.97
C GLY A 245 -62.84 10.70 52.25
N GLY A 246 -63.80 11.61 52.09
CA GLY A 246 -64.56 12.20 53.20
C GLY A 246 -65.35 13.45 52.77
N LYS A 247 -66.66 13.31 52.51
CA LYS A 247 -67.54 14.42 52.12
C LYS A 247 -68.15 15.15 53.33
N ALA A 248 -68.39 16.45 53.18
CA ALA A 248 -69.60 17.12 53.67
C ALA A 248 -69.83 18.41 52.86
N ASP A 249 -71.08 18.69 52.51
CA ASP A 249 -71.48 19.84 51.67
C ASP A 249 -71.86 21.08 52.51
N VAL A 250 -71.91 22.26 51.88
CA VAL A 250 -73.12 23.13 51.83
C VAL A 250 -72.89 24.33 50.89
N ALA A 251 -73.80 24.45 49.91
CA ALA A 251 -74.48 25.62 49.31
C ALA A 251 -73.96 27.08 49.58
N GLU A 252 -74.16 28.07 48.69
CA GLU A 252 -75.00 28.11 47.46
C GLU A 252 -74.71 29.34 46.54
N GLN A 253 -75.38 29.33 45.38
CA GLN A 253 -75.86 30.45 44.54
C GLN A 253 -75.01 31.00 43.36
N GLU A 254 -75.78 31.35 42.34
CA GLU A 254 -75.49 31.51 40.90
C GLU A 254 -75.79 33.00 40.50
N PRO A 255 -75.91 33.49 39.23
CA PRO A 255 -76.69 32.90 38.12
C PRO A 255 -76.18 33.17 36.67
N GLU A 256 -77.09 32.89 35.73
CA GLU A 256 -77.04 32.99 34.26
C GLU A 256 -76.90 34.42 33.68
N GLU A 257 -76.52 34.54 32.39
CA GLU A 257 -77.45 34.95 31.30
C GLU A 257 -76.74 35.16 29.93
N ALA A 258 -77.53 35.20 28.85
CA ALA A 258 -77.13 35.68 27.52
C ALA A 258 -78.33 36.34 26.81
N PRO A 259 -78.17 37.49 26.12
CA PRO A 259 -78.71 37.54 24.75
C PRO A 259 -78.03 38.49 23.71
N GLN A 260 -77.92 37.98 22.48
CA GLN A 260 -78.33 38.58 21.19
C GLN A 260 -78.08 40.08 20.81
N THR A 261 -77.18 40.29 19.81
CA THR A 261 -77.37 41.20 18.63
C THR A 261 -77.41 42.74 18.90
N PRO A 262 -77.59 43.69 17.92
CA PRO A 262 -77.78 43.57 16.45
C PRO A 262 -77.06 44.61 15.51
N THR A 263 -77.06 44.29 14.20
CA THR A 263 -77.26 45.17 13.01
C THR A 263 -76.38 46.41 12.62
N LYS A 264 -75.94 46.40 11.33
CA LYS A 264 -76.08 47.47 10.28
C LYS A 264 -75.15 48.74 10.35
N GLU A 265 -74.82 49.47 9.26
CA GLU A 265 -75.06 49.37 7.79
C GLU A 265 -74.07 50.22 6.93
N ILE A 266 -73.86 49.83 5.64
CA ILE A 266 -73.76 50.61 4.34
C ILE A 266 -72.87 51.91 4.30
N GLU A 267 -71.94 52.21 3.37
CA GLU A 267 -71.90 52.35 1.87
C GLU A 267 -70.47 52.13 1.28
N ALA A 268 -70.18 52.03 -0.04
CA ALA A 268 -70.90 51.50 -1.22
C ALA A 268 -69.98 51.46 -2.49
N ALA A 269 -70.16 50.44 -3.35
CA ALA A 269 -69.77 50.34 -4.78
C ALA A 269 -68.25 50.49 -5.18
N LYS A 270 -67.74 49.97 -6.31
CA LYS A 270 -68.32 49.54 -7.62
C LYS A 270 -67.67 48.26 -8.20
N GLU A 271 -68.43 47.59 -9.08
CA GLU A 271 -68.04 46.79 -10.28
C GLU A 271 -66.81 45.84 -10.19
N ALA A 272 -66.89 44.49 -10.08
CA ALA A 272 -67.73 43.44 -10.72
C ALA A 272 -67.28 43.04 -12.18
N PRO A 273 -67.47 41.78 -12.67
CA PRO A 273 -67.63 40.50 -11.93
C PRO A 273 -67.18 39.16 -12.66
N ARG A 274 -67.39 38.04 -11.94
CA ARG A 274 -67.69 36.63 -12.37
C ARG A 274 -66.57 35.60 -12.64
N THR A 275 -66.51 34.65 -11.69
CA THR A 275 -66.23 33.19 -11.78
C THR A 275 -67.44 32.44 -12.43
N PRO A 276 -67.60 31.07 -12.49
CA PRO A 276 -66.86 29.97 -11.83
C PRO A 276 -66.75 28.58 -12.57
N TYR A 277 -66.32 27.55 -11.80
CA TYR A 277 -66.64 26.09 -11.89
C TYR A 277 -65.79 25.07 -12.70
N ARG A 278 -65.83 23.81 -12.19
CA ARG A 278 -65.36 22.50 -12.75
C ARG A 278 -66.34 21.98 -13.84
N PRO A 279 -66.00 21.04 -14.78
CA PRO A 279 -65.31 19.72 -14.63
C PRO A 279 -64.06 19.57 -15.56
N ALA A 280 -63.18 18.55 -15.55
CA ALA A 280 -63.23 17.07 -15.61
C ALA A 280 -63.56 16.46 -17.00
N LEU A 281 -62.70 15.50 -17.48
CA LEU A 281 -62.77 14.73 -18.75
C LEU A 281 -62.56 15.58 -20.05
N SER A 282 -62.16 15.07 -21.22
CA SER A 282 -61.43 13.84 -21.66
C SER A 282 -61.07 13.96 -23.16
N MET A 283 -60.27 13.03 -23.71
CA MET A 283 -59.87 12.90 -25.14
C MET A 283 -58.93 14.00 -25.66
N ASP A 284 -57.98 13.80 -26.59
CA ASP A 284 -57.69 12.71 -27.56
C ASP A 284 -58.51 12.74 -28.87
N GLU A 285 -58.02 12.01 -29.87
CA GLU A 285 -58.48 11.90 -31.27
C GLU A 285 -58.35 13.16 -32.16
N ALA A 286 -58.28 12.89 -33.47
CA ALA A 286 -58.15 13.89 -34.53
C ALA A 286 -59.15 13.58 -35.65
N SER A 287 -59.67 14.62 -36.30
CA SER A 287 -60.03 14.54 -37.73
C SER A 287 -60.33 15.90 -38.36
N ALA A 288 -60.19 15.90 -39.68
CA ALA A 288 -60.31 17.01 -40.63
C ALA A 288 -61.63 17.79 -40.60
N PHE A 289 -61.63 18.99 -41.18
CA PHE A 289 -62.27 19.19 -42.49
C PHE A 289 -61.65 20.37 -43.28
N ASP A 290 -62.12 20.56 -44.51
CA ASP A 290 -61.55 21.38 -45.59
C ASP A 290 -62.22 22.77 -45.76
N ALA A 291 -61.44 23.77 -46.20
CA ALA A 291 -61.87 24.99 -46.92
C ALA A 291 -60.66 25.91 -47.27
N GLY A 292 -60.52 26.32 -48.53
CA GLY A 292 -59.71 27.48 -48.95
C GLY A 292 -60.59 28.69 -49.33
N PRO A 293 -60.10 29.69 -50.10
CA PRO A 293 -58.73 29.92 -50.53
C PRO A 293 -58.22 31.39 -50.34
N ALA A 294 -56.93 31.61 -50.63
CA ALA A 294 -56.29 32.85 -51.12
C ALA A 294 -56.69 34.24 -50.56
N LEU A 295 -55.73 34.92 -49.90
CA LEU A 295 -55.43 36.33 -50.18
C LEU A 295 -53.98 36.71 -49.81
N ALA A 296 -53.49 37.80 -50.41
CA ALA A 296 -52.29 38.58 -50.05
C ALA A 296 -50.96 37.81 -49.82
N ALA A 297 -50.12 37.76 -50.87
CA ALA A 297 -48.70 37.45 -50.71
C ALA A 297 -47.96 38.61 -50.02
N GLN A 298 -47.94 38.63 -48.68
CA GLN A 298 -46.99 39.46 -47.94
C GLN A 298 -45.64 38.72 -47.87
N THR A 299 -44.69 39.15 -48.69
CA THR A 299 -43.35 38.55 -48.79
C THR A 299 -42.54 38.82 -47.53
N VAL A 300 -42.71 37.96 -46.52
CA VAL A 300 -41.73 37.79 -45.43
C VAL A 300 -40.36 37.53 -46.10
N PRO A 301 -39.34 38.36 -45.85
CA PRO A 301 -38.02 38.17 -46.44
C PRO A 301 -37.50 36.75 -46.18
N LEU A 302 -36.85 36.13 -47.17
CA LEU A 302 -36.36 34.75 -47.07
C LEU A 302 -35.58 34.49 -45.76
N LYS A 303 -34.73 35.46 -45.36
CA LYS A 303 -34.02 35.46 -44.06
C LYS A 303 -34.95 35.30 -42.86
N GLN A 304 -36.06 36.04 -42.79
CA GLN A 304 -37.02 35.93 -41.68
C GLN A 304 -37.77 34.59 -41.69
N HIS A 305 -38.04 34.00 -42.87
CA HIS A 305 -38.62 32.66 -42.94
C HIS A 305 -37.61 31.57 -42.54
N GLU A 306 -36.33 31.76 -42.87
CA GLU A 306 -35.22 30.90 -42.45
C GLU A 306 -34.96 31.01 -40.94
N GLU A 307 -34.93 32.23 -40.39
CA GLU A 307 -34.87 32.51 -38.95
C GLU A 307 -36.05 31.88 -38.20
N LEU A 308 -37.28 32.02 -38.71
CA LEU A 308 -38.47 31.39 -38.13
C LEU A 308 -38.41 29.86 -38.23
N ARG A 309 -37.89 29.28 -39.31
CA ARG A 309 -37.65 27.82 -39.45
C ARG A 309 -36.58 27.31 -38.48
N LEU A 310 -35.48 28.06 -38.29
CA LEU A 310 -34.43 27.74 -37.33
C LEU A 310 -34.97 27.83 -35.90
N LYS A 311 -35.74 28.87 -35.58
CA LYS A 311 -36.42 29.05 -34.30
C LYS A 311 -37.48 27.97 -34.04
N PHE A 312 -38.21 27.53 -35.05
CA PHE A 312 -39.15 26.41 -34.96
C PHE A 312 -38.41 25.11 -34.66
N LYS A 313 -37.37 24.76 -35.42
CA LYS A 313 -36.52 23.58 -35.17
C LYS A 313 -35.89 23.60 -33.77
N PHE A 314 -35.43 24.75 -33.30
CA PHE A 314 -34.91 24.91 -31.94
C PHE A 314 -35.97 24.68 -30.86
N LEU A 315 -37.21 25.16 -31.09
CA LEU A 315 -38.34 24.89 -30.19
C LEU A 315 -38.83 23.43 -30.25
N GLU A 316 -38.73 22.76 -31.40
CA GLU A 316 -38.97 21.32 -31.52
C GLU A 316 -37.89 20.50 -30.80
N GLN A 317 -36.61 20.82 -31.01
CA GLN A 317 -35.49 20.19 -30.32
C GLN A 317 -35.64 20.36 -28.80
N LYS A 318 -35.91 21.58 -28.33
CA LYS A 318 -36.17 21.84 -26.91
C LYS A 318 -37.38 21.05 -26.39
N ARG A 319 -38.46 20.92 -27.16
CA ARG A 319 -39.61 20.07 -26.81
C ARG A 319 -39.26 18.57 -26.77
N SER A 320 -38.29 18.08 -27.55
CA SER A 320 -37.78 16.71 -27.38
C SER A 320 -36.90 16.56 -26.14
N GLU A 321 -36.01 17.52 -25.87
CA GLU A 321 -35.19 17.53 -24.65
C GLU A 321 -36.05 17.59 -23.38
N ASP A 322 -37.07 18.44 -23.35
CA ASP A 322 -37.99 18.57 -22.22
C ASP A 322 -38.88 17.33 -22.06
N ARG A 323 -39.20 16.60 -23.14
CA ARG A 323 -39.84 15.26 -23.05
C ARG A 323 -38.90 14.18 -22.52
N GLN A 324 -37.63 14.19 -22.94
CA GLN A 324 -36.63 13.24 -22.43
C GLN A 324 -36.39 13.45 -20.93
N ARG A 325 -36.23 14.71 -20.49
CA ARG A 325 -36.14 15.08 -19.06
C ARG A 325 -37.36 14.63 -18.25
N LEU A 326 -38.56 14.68 -18.83
CA LEU A 326 -39.77 14.18 -18.16
C LEU A 326 -39.74 12.65 -18.01
N GLN A 327 -39.35 11.92 -19.05
CA GLN A 327 -39.20 10.46 -19.01
C GLN A 327 -38.09 10.02 -18.03
N GLU A 328 -36.99 10.77 -17.94
CA GLU A 328 -35.93 10.57 -16.94
C GLU A 328 -36.46 10.81 -15.53
N ALA A 329 -37.22 11.89 -15.30
CA ALA A 329 -37.83 12.19 -14.00
C ALA A 329 -38.85 11.12 -13.57
N ASP A 330 -39.72 10.66 -14.47
CA ASP A 330 -40.68 9.58 -14.19
C ASP A 330 -39.99 8.23 -13.94
N LYS A 331 -38.86 7.94 -14.61
CA LYS A 331 -38.01 6.78 -14.32
C LYS A 331 -37.38 6.86 -12.93
N MET A 332 -36.75 7.98 -12.59
CA MET A 332 -36.17 8.21 -11.25
C MET A 332 -37.25 8.12 -10.16
N ARG A 333 -38.46 8.63 -10.44
CA ARG A 333 -39.61 8.50 -9.53
C ARG A 333 -40.05 7.05 -9.35
N SER A 334 -40.14 6.27 -10.43
CA SER A 334 -40.47 4.84 -10.36
C SER A 334 -39.43 4.05 -9.54
N GLU A 335 -38.15 4.39 -9.69
CA GLU A 335 -37.05 3.79 -8.91
C GLU A 335 -37.15 4.17 -7.42
N ALA A 336 -37.49 5.43 -7.10
CA ALA A 336 -37.75 5.88 -5.73
C ALA A 336 -39.00 5.21 -5.10
N GLU A 337 -40.10 5.07 -5.84
CA GLU A 337 -41.31 4.36 -5.38
C GLU A 337 -41.05 2.86 -5.16
N GLN A 338 -40.15 2.25 -5.95
CA GLN A 338 -39.68 0.88 -5.72
C GLN A 338 -38.79 0.78 -4.46
N ALA A 339 -37.85 1.71 -4.27
CA ALA A 339 -37.00 1.75 -3.08
C ALA A 339 -37.80 1.92 -1.78
N LEU A 340 -38.84 2.76 -1.79
CA LEU A 340 -39.77 2.92 -0.66
C LEU A 340 -40.49 1.61 -0.32
N ARG A 341 -41.02 0.88 -1.32
CA ARG A 341 -41.65 -0.44 -1.13
C ARG A 341 -40.68 -1.50 -0.60
N VAL A 342 -39.40 -1.42 -0.93
CA VAL A 342 -38.36 -2.28 -0.33
C VAL A 342 -38.12 -1.90 1.13
N ARG A 343 -38.02 -0.59 1.43
CA ARG A 343 -37.85 -0.08 2.80
C ARG A 343 -39.01 -0.49 3.72
N GLU A 344 -40.24 -0.40 3.25
CA GLU A 344 -41.44 -0.85 3.99
C GLU A 344 -41.39 -2.36 4.30
N LYS A 345 -40.99 -3.19 3.33
CA LYS A 345 -40.83 -4.64 3.52
C LYS A 345 -39.69 -4.98 4.49
N LEU A 346 -38.60 -4.22 4.49
CA LEU A 346 -37.50 -4.39 5.44
C LEU A 346 -37.92 -3.95 6.85
N ALA A 347 -38.59 -2.81 6.99
CA ALA A 347 -39.13 -2.36 8.28
C ALA A 347 -40.11 -3.37 8.90
N ALA A 348 -40.98 -3.97 8.08
CA ALA A 348 -41.89 -5.03 8.51
C ALA A 348 -41.13 -6.29 9.00
N LYS A 349 -40.06 -6.71 8.29
CA LYS A 349 -39.20 -7.82 8.74
C LYS A 349 -38.47 -7.52 10.04
N VAL A 350 -37.88 -6.33 10.17
CA VAL A 350 -37.20 -5.90 11.41
C VAL A 350 -38.18 -5.87 12.58
N SER A 351 -39.41 -5.37 12.37
CA SER A 351 -40.45 -5.38 13.41
C SER A 351 -40.88 -6.80 13.82
N ALA A 352 -40.94 -7.74 12.87
CA ALA A 352 -41.23 -9.15 13.17
C ALA A 352 -40.10 -9.81 13.98
N GLN A 353 -38.85 -9.64 13.57
CA GLN A 353 -37.69 -10.17 14.28
C GLN A 353 -37.53 -9.54 15.69
N GLN A 354 -37.85 -8.25 15.84
CA GLN A 354 -37.90 -7.60 17.16
C GLN A 354 -39.01 -8.16 18.06
N ALA A 355 -40.13 -8.63 17.50
CA ALA A 355 -41.16 -9.32 18.27
C ALA A 355 -40.70 -10.74 18.68
N GLU A 356 -40.07 -11.48 17.77
CA GLU A 356 -39.51 -12.82 17.99
C GLU A 356 -38.42 -12.80 19.09
N VAL A 357 -37.50 -11.82 19.05
CA VAL A 357 -36.49 -11.60 20.10
C VAL A 357 -37.12 -11.27 21.45
N ARG A 358 -38.26 -10.57 21.50
CA ARG A 358 -38.99 -10.33 22.76
C ARG A 358 -39.62 -11.61 23.30
N THR A 359 -40.22 -12.45 22.46
CA THR A 359 -40.76 -13.75 22.89
C THR A 359 -39.67 -14.71 23.35
N LEU A 360 -38.52 -14.77 22.67
CA LEU A 360 -37.38 -15.59 23.08
C LEU A 360 -36.78 -15.11 24.41
N ARG A 361 -36.70 -13.79 24.65
CA ARG A 361 -36.27 -13.23 25.95
C ARG A 361 -37.23 -13.55 27.08
N GLN A 362 -38.54 -13.59 26.81
CA GLN A 362 -39.52 -14.03 27.80
C GLN A 362 -39.38 -15.53 28.11
N GLN A 363 -39.30 -16.38 27.08
CA GLN A 363 -39.08 -17.82 27.23
C GLN A 363 -37.78 -18.15 27.99
N LEU A 364 -36.69 -17.41 27.72
CA LEU A 364 -35.44 -17.54 28.48
C LEU A 364 -35.65 -17.22 29.96
N LYS A 365 -36.38 -16.14 30.28
CA LYS A 365 -36.68 -15.75 31.66
C LYS A 365 -37.53 -16.80 32.38
N ASP A 366 -38.58 -17.29 31.70
CA ASP A 366 -39.48 -18.31 32.25
C ASP A 366 -38.71 -19.63 32.50
N ALA A 367 -37.78 -19.98 31.60
CA ALA A 367 -36.88 -21.12 31.77
C ALA A 367 -35.86 -20.94 32.91
N THR A 368 -35.29 -19.74 33.09
CA THR A 368 -34.41 -19.48 34.25
C THR A 368 -35.18 -19.57 35.57
N MET A 369 -36.41 -19.03 35.64
CA MET A 369 -37.22 -19.16 36.86
C MET A 369 -37.56 -20.64 37.15
N ALA A 370 -37.87 -21.45 36.12
CA ALA A 370 -38.10 -22.89 36.29
C ALA A 370 -36.83 -23.68 36.69
N ARG A 371 -35.63 -23.21 36.30
CA ARG A 371 -34.34 -23.75 36.76
C ARG A 371 -34.10 -23.41 38.23
N ASP A 372 -34.27 -22.15 38.60
CA ASP A 372 -34.05 -21.66 39.96
C ASP A 372 -35.02 -22.32 40.96
N ASP A 373 -36.29 -22.49 40.55
CA ASP A 373 -37.31 -23.28 41.26
C ASP A 373 -36.93 -24.76 41.42
N ALA A 374 -36.12 -25.33 40.52
CA ALA A 374 -35.66 -26.71 40.60
C ALA A 374 -34.39 -26.84 41.48
N GLU A 375 -33.49 -25.87 41.41
CA GLU A 375 -32.31 -25.77 42.28
C GLU A 375 -32.73 -25.60 43.75
N ALA A 376 -33.74 -24.77 44.04
CA ALA A 376 -34.30 -24.62 45.38
C ALA A 376 -34.90 -25.94 45.94
N LYS A 377 -35.61 -26.71 45.10
CA LYS A 377 -36.14 -28.03 45.49
C LYS A 377 -35.02 -29.06 45.68
N TYR A 378 -33.93 -28.95 44.91
CA TYR A 378 -32.77 -29.81 45.09
C TYR A 378 -32.11 -29.56 46.46
N THR A 379 -31.93 -28.29 46.86
CA THR A 379 -31.44 -27.96 48.21
C THR A 379 -32.41 -28.42 49.30
N GLU A 380 -33.72 -28.23 49.16
CA GLU A 380 -34.70 -28.78 50.12
C GLU A 380 -34.60 -30.32 50.27
N THR A 381 -34.31 -31.05 49.19
CA THR A 381 -34.06 -32.50 49.26
C THR A 381 -32.70 -32.88 49.85
N LEU A 382 -31.69 -32.03 49.70
CA LEU A 382 -30.36 -32.23 50.30
C LEU A 382 -30.41 -32.05 51.81
N ASP A 383 -31.00 -30.94 52.29
CA ASP A 383 -31.24 -30.65 53.70
C ASP A 383 -32.03 -31.80 54.37
N ALA A 384 -33.03 -32.36 53.67
CA ALA A 384 -33.80 -33.51 54.14
C ALA A 384 -32.97 -34.80 54.20
N MET A 385 -31.98 -35.00 53.32
CA MET A 385 -31.05 -36.13 53.40
C MET A 385 -30.03 -35.96 54.53
N GLU A 386 -29.54 -34.75 54.79
CA GLU A 386 -28.67 -34.46 55.93
C GLU A 386 -29.39 -34.70 57.28
N MET A 387 -30.64 -34.25 57.40
CA MET A 387 -31.49 -34.54 58.57
C MET A 387 -31.67 -36.06 58.78
N LEU A 388 -31.88 -36.83 57.71
CA LEU A 388 -32.00 -38.30 57.79
C LEU A 388 -30.67 -38.99 58.10
N ALA A 389 -29.53 -38.40 57.73
CA ALA A 389 -28.21 -38.89 58.12
C ALA A 389 -27.97 -38.71 59.63
N VAL A 390 -28.34 -37.56 60.20
CA VAL A 390 -28.27 -37.32 61.65
C VAL A 390 -29.21 -38.26 62.41
N ASP A 391 -30.44 -38.49 61.94
CA ASP A 391 -31.35 -39.47 62.55
C ASP A 391 -30.80 -40.91 62.50
N LYS A 392 -30.03 -41.26 61.46
CA LYS A 392 -29.31 -42.53 61.36
C LYS A 392 -28.16 -42.62 62.37
N GLU A 393 -27.30 -41.61 62.47
CA GLU A 393 -26.19 -41.58 63.43
C GLU A 393 -26.72 -41.67 64.88
N MET A 394 -27.77 -40.91 65.20
CA MET A 394 -28.50 -40.96 66.48
C MET A 394 -29.19 -42.31 66.75
N ALA A 395 -29.39 -43.15 65.74
CA ALA A 395 -29.89 -44.52 65.90
C ALA A 395 -28.75 -45.53 66.07
N GLU A 396 -27.60 -45.31 65.40
CA GLU A 396 -26.40 -46.13 65.52
C GLU A 396 -25.75 -45.95 66.91
N GLU A 397 -25.59 -44.72 67.43
CA GLU A 397 -25.13 -44.48 68.81
C GLU A 397 -26.00 -45.20 69.86
N ARG A 398 -27.33 -45.19 69.66
CA ARG A 398 -28.27 -45.89 70.56
C ARG A 398 -28.16 -47.41 70.47
N ALA A 399 -27.88 -47.95 69.28
CA ALA A 399 -27.63 -49.37 69.10
C ALA A 399 -26.30 -49.79 69.77
N GLU A 400 -25.25 -48.99 69.62
CA GLU A 400 -23.95 -49.23 70.28
C GLU A 400 -24.06 -49.15 71.81
N ALA A 401 -24.81 -48.18 72.36
CA ALA A 401 -25.07 -48.08 73.79
C ALA A 401 -25.77 -49.33 74.34
N LEU A 402 -26.80 -49.84 73.65
CA LEU A 402 -27.50 -51.08 74.03
C LEU A 402 -26.59 -52.33 73.92
N VAL A 403 -25.64 -52.35 72.98
CA VAL A 403 -24.64 -53.41 72.87
C VAL A 403 -23.62 -53.35 74.02
N GLN A 404 -23.27 -52.16 74.50
CA GLN A 404 -22.42 -51.97 75.68
C GLN A 404 -23.14 -52.37 76.98
N GLU A 405 -24.43 -52.05 77.14
CA GLU A 405 -25.23 -52.56 78.27
C GLU A 405 -25.30 -54.11 78.25
N ALA A 406 -25.45 -54.71 77.06
CA ALA A 406 -25.49 -56.15 76.90
C ALA A 406 -24.15 -56.87 77.14
N SER A 407 -23.00 -56.20 77.00
CA SER A 407 -21.70 -56.78 77.35
C SER A 407 -21.45 -56.74 78.87
N VAL A 408 -21.76 -55.63 79.53
CA VAL A 408 -21.67 -55.50 81.01
C VAL A 408 -22.57 -56.51 81.72
N LEU A 409 -23.78 -56.76 81.20
CA LEU A 409 -24.68 -57.79 81.74
C LEU A 409 -24.21 -59.23 81.52
N ARG A 410 -23.28 -59.48 80.58
CA ARG A 410 -22.61 -60.78 80.46
C ARG A 410 -21.47 -60.95 81.47
N GLU A 411 -20.67 -59.90 81.65
CA GLU A 411 -19.53 -59.92 82.58
C GLU A 411 -19.95 -60.14 84.04
N GLN A 412 -21.20 -59.79 84.40
CA GLN A 412 -21.80 -60.02 85.73
C GLN A 412 -22.35 -61.45 85.97
N LEU A 413 -22.16 -62.40 85.04
CA LEU A 413 -22.79 -63.73 85.10
C LEU A 413 -21.82 -64.92 85.29
N ASP A 414 -20.50 -64.68 85.36
CA ASP A 414 -19.45 -65.71 85.31
C ASP A 414 -18.65 -65.94 86.64
N GLU A 415 -19.18 -65.61 87.81
CA GLU A 415 -18.65 -66.03 89.14
C GLU A 415 -19.68 -66.84 89.96
N PRO A 416 -19.29 -68.00 90.57
CA PRO A 416 -19.24 -68.06 92.05
C PRO A 416 -18.19 -69.03 92.68
N ASP A 417 -18.10 -69.01 94.02
CA ASP A 417 -17.05 -69.59 94.91
C ASP A 417 -17.40 -70.98 95.57
N VAL A 418 -16.54 -71.52 96.44
CA VAL A 418 -16.45 -72.94 96.90
C VAL A 418 -16.60 -73.14 98.44
N GLY A 419 -17.23 -74.24 98.93
CA GLY A 419 -17.28 -74.56 100.39
C GLY A 419 -17.69 -76.00 100.82
N ALA A 420 -16.96 -76.59 101.79
CA ALA A 420 -16.91 -78.01 102.24
C ALA A 420 -18.04 -78.56 103.19
N GLY A 421 -17.97 -79.85 103.64
CA GLY A 421 -19.04 -80.53 104.44
C GLY A 421 -18.68 -81.67 105.48
N ASN A 422 -18.18 -82.85 105.05
CA ASN A 422 -17.50 -83.93 105.87
C ASN A 422 -18.29 -84.97 106.77
N HIS A 423 -17.56 -86.04 107.22
CA HIS A 423 -17.83 -87.09 108.27
C HIS A 423 -18.57 -88.42 107.83
N MET A 424 -18.48 -89.64 108.42
CA MET A 424 -17.74 -90.25 109.59
C MET A 424 -17.73 -91.84 109.64
N ASP A 425 -16.80 -92.46 110.42
CA ASP A 425 -16.71 -93.75 111.23
C ASP A 425 -17.23 -95.18 110.78
N GLU A 426 -16.75 -96.36 111.28
CA GLU A 426 -15.42 -96.90 111.76
C GLU A 426 -15.46 -98.47 112.04
N GLN A 427 -14.30 -99.16 112.25
CA GLN A 427 -14.04 -100.46 112.98
C GLN A 427 -14.20 -101.87 112.29
N THR A 428 -13.60 -103.04 112.66
CA THR A 428 -12.40 -103.46 113.50
C THR A 428 -12.00 -104.99 113.38
N GLU A 429 -10.70 -105.32 113.60
CA GLU A 429 -9.94 -106.57 114.03
C GLU A 429 -9.97 -108.03 113.45
N GLU A 430 -8.75 -108.46 113.03
CA GLU A 430 -7.92 -109.66 113.41
C GLU A 430 -8.21 -111.14 112.94
N PRO A 431 -7.39 -112.21 113.25
CA PRO A 431 -6.56 -112.81 112.19
C PRO A 431 -6.71 -114.33 111.91
N ALA A 432 -6.61 -114.67 110.61
CA ALA A 432 -6.25 -116.02 110.11
C ALA A 432 -5.12 -115.89 109.05
N GLN A 433 -4.03 -115.22 109.46
CA GLN A 433 -3.25 -114.34 108.59
C GLN A 433 -2.41 -115.03 107.49
N LEU A 434 -1.72 -116.13 107.83
CA LEU A 434 -0.54 -116.59 107.05
C LEU A 434 -0.86 -117.37 105.76
N GLN A 435 -1.96 -118.12 105.72
CA GLN A 435 -2.38 -118.78 104.47
C GLN A 435 -2.99 -117.78 103.47
N ARG A 436 -3.73 -116.78 103.96
CA ARG A 436 -4.26 -115.67 103.14
C ARG A 436 -3.15 -114.76 102.59
N GLN A 437 -2.03 -114.58 103.29
CA GLN A 437 -0.91 -113.77 102.80
C GLN A 437 -0.24 -114.34 101.53
N ASN A 438 -0.07 -115.67 101.43
CA ASN A 438 0.48 -116.29 100.22
C ASN A 438 -0.47 -116.23 99.01
N ALA A 439 -1.78 -116.27 99.25
CA ALA A 439 -2.78 -115.97 98.20
C ALA A 439 -2.71 -114.49 97.80
N ARG A 440 -2.74 -113.57 98.78
CA ARG A 440 -2.67 -112.12 98.58
C ARG A 440 -1.42 -111.67 97.83
N LEU A 441 -0.25 -112.31 97.97
CA LEU A 441 0.94 -111.94 97.21
C LEU A 441 0.82 -112.28 95.71
N LYS A 442 0.23 -113.44 95.37
CA LYS A 442 -0.07 -113.76 93.96
C LYS A 442 -1.18 -112.87 93.41
N GLU A 443 -2.21 -112.60 94.20
CA GLU A 443 -3.30 -111.70 93.86
C GLU A 443 -2.81 -110.26 93.67
N ALA A 444 -1.89 -109.77 94.51
CA ALA A 444 -1.29 -108.44 94.39
C ALA A 444 -0.37 -108.32 93.16
N LEU A 445 0.37 -109.38 92.79
CA LEU A 445 1.14 -109.40 91.55
C LEU A 445 0.26 -109.41 90.30
N VAL A 446 -0.88 -110.12 90.34
CA VAL A 446 -1.89 -110.07 89.28
C VAL A 446 -2.51 -108.67 89.21
N ARG A 447 -2.96 -108.10 90.33
CA ARG A 447 -3.48 -106.72 90.39
C ARG A 447 -2.46 -105.67 89.94
N LEU A 448 -1.16 -105.84 90.25
CA LEU A 448 -0.11 -104.94 89.76
C LEU A 448 0.10 -105.04 88.24
N ARG A 449 0.06 -106.25 87.68
CA ARG A 449 0.08 -106.45 86.21
C ARG A 449 -1.16 -105.84 85.56
N ASP A 450 -2.32 -106.00 86.18
CA ASP A 450 -3.60 -105.58 85.60
C ASP A 450 -3.75 -104.05 85.68
N VAL A 451 -3.37 -103.43 86.80
CA VAL A 451 -3.23 -101.96 86.93
C VAL A 451 -2.15 -101.41 86.00
N ALA A 452 -1.04 -102.12 85.78
CA ALA A 452 -0.04 -101.73 84.78
C ALA A 452 -0.65 -101.75 83.38
N ALA A 453 -1.36 -102.81 83.00
CA ALA A 453 -2.05 -102.91 81.71
C ALA A 453 -3.15 -101.85 81.54
N GLU A 454 -3.89 -101.50 82.60
CA GLU A 454 -4.85 -100.39 82.61
C GLU A 454 -4.16 -99.02 82.43
N SER A 455 -2.98 -98.82 83.03
CA SER A 455 -2.18 -97.61 82.84
C SER A 455 -1.56 -97.51 81.44
N GLU A 456 -1.08 -98.61 80.86
CA GLU A 456 -0.63 -98.65 79.46
C GLU A 456 -1.80 -98.45 78.49
N ALA A 457 -2.99 -99.01 78.78
CA ALA A 457 -4.19 -98.83 77.97
C ALA A 457 -4.69 -97.37 78.00
N THR A 458 -4.71 -96.73 79.18
CA THR A 458 -5.12 -95.32 79.32
C THR A 458 -4.09 -94.35 78.73
N LEU A 459 -2.79 -94.59 78.91
CA LEU A 459 -1.74 -93.84 78.21
C LEU A 459 -1.83 -94.04 76.69
N GLY A 460 -2.05 -95.26 76.21
CA GLY A 460 -2.25 -95.55 74.78
C GLY A 460 -3.51 -94.91 74.19
N GLN A 461 -4.58 -94.75 74.99
CA GLN A 461 -5.75 -93.95 74.60
C GLN A 461 -5.42 -92.45 74.56
N ARG A 462 -4.65 -91.94 75.53
CA ARG A 462 -4.26 -90.52 75.59
C ARG A 462 -3.29 -90.13 74.46
N VAL A 463 -2.36 -91.00 74.08
CA VAL A 463 -1.53 -90.82 72.87
C VAL A 463 -2.41 -90.77 71.62
N LYS A 464 -3.35 -91.72 71.44
CA LYS A 464 -4.32 -91.70 70.33
C LYS A 464 -5.31 -90.53 70.35
N GLN A 465 -5.44 -89.83 71.47
CA GLN A 465 -6.16 -88.56 71.53
C GLN A 465 -5.27 -87.41 71.05
N LEU A 466 -4.06 -87.29 71.60
CA LEU A 466 -3.08 -86.27 71.22
C LEU A 466 -2.67 -86.36 69.74
N GLU A 467 -2.57 -87.55 69.16
CA GLU A 467 -2.33 -87.77 67.73
C GLU A 467 -3.47 -87.20 66.86
N ARG A 468 -4.73 -87.33 67.31
CA ARG A 468 -5.88 -86.75 66.62
C ARG A 468 -5.95 -85.24 66.80
N GLU A 469 -5.70 -84.75 68.01
CA GLU A 469 -5.65 -83.31 68.31
C GLU A 469 -4.54 -82.62 67.50
N ALA A 470 -3.38 -83.27 67.34
CA ALA A 470 -2.30 -82.80 66.47
C ALA A 470 -2.66 -82.83 64.97
N ALA A 471 -3.38 -83.85 64.50
CA ALA A 471 -3.86 -83.92 63.12
C ALA A 471 -4.88 -82.79 62.82
N MET A 472 -5.86 -82.59 63.71
CA MET A 472 -6.83 -81.50 63.62
C MET A 472 -6.15 -80.12 63.64
N ALA A 473 -5.13 -79.95 64.49
CA ALA A 473 -4.34 -78.71 64.54
C ALA A 473 -3.53 -78.48 63.25
N ALA A 474 -3.04 -79.54 62.59
CA ALA A 474 -2.35 -79.43 61.30
C ALA A 474 -3.31 -79.03 60.16
N GLU A 475 -4.52 -79.60 60.11
CA GLU A 475 -5.56 -79.20 59.16
C GLU A 475 -5.98 -77.73 59.39
N GLN A 476 -6.21 -77.33 60.65
CA GLN A 476 -6.52 -75.94 61.00
C GLN A 476 -5.38 -74.98 60.64
N ALA A 477 -4.10 -75.38 60.81
CA ALA A 477 -2.95 -74.58 60.40
C ALA A 477 -2.89 -74.41 58.87
N GLN A 478 -3.22 -75.44 58.10
CA GLN A 478 -3.28 -75.38 56.64
C GLN A 478 -4.42 -74.46 56.15
N VAL A 479 -5.61 -74.53 56.77
CA VAL A 479 -6.73 -73.61 56.50
C VAL A 479 -6.36 -72.17 56.87
N ALA A 480 -5.74 -71.95 58.02
CA ALA A 480 -5.26 -70.63 58.44
C ALA A 480 -4.16 -70.07 57.52
N GLN A 481 -3.34 -70.93 56.91
CA GLN A 481 -2.37 -70.50 55.89
C GLN A 481 -3.07 -70.10 54.58
N GLY A 482 -4.09 -70.85 54.15
CA GLY A 482 -4.91 -70.50 52.96
C GLY A 482 -5.70 -69.19 53.14
N LEU A 483 -6.26 -68.96 54.33
CA LEU A 483 -6.93 -67.69 54.64
C LEU A 483 -5.93 -66.52 54.69
N ARG A 484 -4.70 -66.72 55.16
CA ARG A 484 -3.65 -65.70 55.13
C ARG A 484 -3.20 -65.33 53.72
N THR A 485 -3.07 -66.29 52.79
CA THR A 485 -2.71 -65.96 51.40
C THR A 485 -3.86 -65.30 50.65
N GLN A 486 -5.11 -65.63 50.97
CA GLN A 486 -6.29 -64.90 50.48
C GLN A 486 -6.37 -63.48 51.04
N LEU A 487 -6.09 -63.29 52.33
CA LEU A 487 -6.01 -61.97 52.95
C LEU A 487 -4.93 -61.11 52.30
N GLN A 488 -3.71 -61.64 52.15
CA GLN A 488 -2.61 -60.93 51.47
C GLN A 488 -2.91 -60.57 50.01
N ALA A 489 -3.66 -61.42 49.29
CA ALA A 489 -4.11 -61.12 47.94
C ALA A 489 -5.18 -60.00 47.92
N ALA A 490 -6.07 -59.95 48.90
CA ALA A 490 -7.06 -58.90 49.06
C ALA A 490 -6.42 -57.57 49.52
N GLU A 491 -5.47 -57.61 50.45
CA GLU A 491 -4.66 -56.47 50.89
C GLU A 491 -3.89 -55.85 49.72
N ALA A 492 -3.24 -56.67 48.88
CA ALA A 492 -2.59 -56.21 47.67
C ALA A 492 -3.58 -55.59 46.66
N GLN A 493 -4.76 -56.18 46.47
CA GLN A 493 -5.81 -55.62 45.61
C GLN A 493 -6.38 -54.29 46.14
N ILE A 494 -6.43 -54.11 47.47
CA ILE A 494 -6.82 -52.84 48.09
C ILE A 494 -5.77 -51.76 47.82
N GLU A 495 -4.47 -52.08 47.90
CA GLU A 495 -3.40 -51.12 47.60
C GLU A 495 -3.38 -50.74 46.10
N ASP A 496 -3.50 -51.73 45.21
CA ASP A 496 -3.69 -51.57 43.75
C ASP A 496 -4.88 -50.64 43.39
N LEU A 497 -5.90 -50.57 44.25
CA LEU A 497 -7.08 -49.72 44.07
C LEU A 497 -6.92 -48.33 44.70
N LYS A 498 -6.11 -48.18 45.76
CA LYS A 498 -5.73 -46.86 46.30
C LYS A 498 -4.85 -46.11 45.32
N GLU A 499 -3.80 -46.73 44.78
CA GLU A 499 -2.88 -46.07 43.83
C GLU A 499 -3.66 -45.53 42.61
N ARG A 500 -4.67 -46.27 42.14
CA ARG A 500 -5.58 -45.83 41.05
C ARG A 500 -6.59 -44.76 41.46
N LEU A 501 -6.93 -44.65 42.75
CA LEU A 501 -7.77 -43.59 43.28
C LEU A 501 -6.95 -42.29 43.44
N ASP A 502 -5.72 -42.40 43.93
CA ASP A 502 -4.78 -41.27 44.05
C ASP A 502 -4.42 -40.70 42.65
N ASP A 503 -4.16 -41.57 41.66
CA ASP A 503 -4.01 -41.20 40.24
C ASP A 503 -5.26 -40.50 39.67
N ALA A 504 -6.47 -40.92 40.09
CA ALA A 504 -7.72 -40.31 39.64
C ALA A 504 -7.94 -38.94 40.29
N LEU A 505 -7.70 -38.80 41.60
CA LEU A 505 -7.78 -37.53 42.33
C LEU A 505 -6.78 -36.50 41.76
N GLY A 506 -5.55 -36.91 41.47
CA GLY A 506 -4.56 -36.04 40.81
C GLY A 506 -4.96 -35.64 39.37
N ALA A 507 -5.78 -36.43 38.69
CA ALA A 507 -6.39 -36.03 37.42
C ALA A 507 -7.58 -35.07 37.60
N GLU A 508 -8.36 -35.21 38.67
CA GLU A 508 -9.47 -34.32 39.01
C GLU A 508 -8.96 -32.91 39.42
N GLU A 509 -7.94 -32.80 40.27
CA GLU A 509 -7.26 -31.52 40.60
C GLU A 509 -6.72 -30.80 39.33
N LEU A 510 -6.19 -31.58 38.38
CA LEU A 510 -5.72 -31.04 37.10
C LEU A 510 -6.88 -30.57 36.22
N ILE A 511 -8.01 -31.27 36.21
CA ILE A 511 -9.22 -30.86 35.48
C ILE A 511 -9.84 -29.61 36.10
N GLU A 512 -9.88 -29.51 37.43
CA GLU A 512 -10.36 -28.32 38.15
C GLU A 512 -9.51 -27.09 37.83
N SER A 513 -8.19 -27.17 38.04
CA SER A 513 -7.26 -26.05 37.77
C SER A 513 -7.09 -25.72 36.27
N LEU A 514 -7.52 -26.59 35.36
CA LEU A 514 -7.69 -26.26 33.93
C LEU A 514 -9.06 -25.63 33.65
N SER A 515 -10.11 -26.00 34.39
CA SER A 515 -11.45 -25.44 34.28
C SER A 515 -11.50 -24.00 34.80
N GLU A 516 -10.89 -23.72 35.95
CA GLU A 516 -10.68 -22.35 36.46
C GLU A 516 -10.01 -21.46 35.40
N ARG A 517 -8.89 -21.91 34.83
CA ARG A 517 -8.15 -21.16 33.79
C ARG A 517 -8.96 -20.97 32.51
N ASN A 518 -9.81 -21.93 32.14
CA ASN A 518 -10.72 -21.78 31.00
C ASN A 518 -11.83 -20.76 31.28
N LEU A 519 -12.31 -20.66 32.52
CA LEU A 519 -13.27 -19.63 32.95
C LEU A 519 -12.61 -18.23 32.98
N ASP A 520 -11.41 -18.10 33.56
CA ASP A 520 -10.63 -16.85 33.55
C ASP A 520 -10.34 -16.36 32.13
N LEU A 521 -9.92 -17.27 31.24
CA LEU A 521 -9.68 -16.95 29.83
C LEU A 521 -10.98 -16.62 29.10
N GLY A 522 -12.08 -17.29 29.40
CA GLY A 522 -13.42 -16.96 28.89
C GLY A 522 -13.84 -15.54 29.27
N ALA A 523 -13.83 -15.21 30.56
CA ALA A 523 -14.15 -13.87 31.06
C ALA A 523 -13.22 -12.79 30.49
N ARG A 524 -11.93 -13.10 30.30
CA ARG A 524 -10.98 -12.17 29.66
C ARG A 524 -11.25 -11.99 28.17
N VAL A 525 -11.72 -13.02 27.46
CA VAL A 525 -12.16 -12.93 26.06
C VAL A 525 -13.44 -12.10 25.97
N GLU A 526 -14.41 -12.26 26.88
CA GLU A 526 -15.62 -11.43 26.95
C GLU A 526 -15.30 -9.95 27.22
N GLU A 527 -14.39 -9.66 28.16
CA GLU A 527 -13.91 -8.28 28.42
C GLU A 527 -13.26 -7.67 27.17
N LEU A 528 -12.43 -8.43 26.45
CA LEU A 528 -11.79 -7.99 25.22
C LEU A 528 -12.78 -7.83 24.06
N GLN A 529 -13.82 -8.67 23.97
CA GLN A 529 -14.91 -8.52 23.00
C GLN A 529 -15.70 -7.24 23.26
N GLY A 530 -16.14 -6.99 24.51
CA GLY A 530 -16.83 -5.74 24.86
C GLY A 530 -15.96 -4.48 24.64
N ALA A 531 -14.64 -4.58 24.87
CA ALA A 531 -13.70 -3.52 24.52
C ALA A 531 -13.61 -3.30 23.00
N VAL A 532 -13.57 -4.37 22.20
CA VAL A 532 -13.56 -4.33 20.74
C VAL A 532 -14.87 -3.73 20.18
N GLU A 533 -16.03 -4.16 20.66
CA GLU A 533 -17.34 -3.57 20.31
C GLU A 533 -17.38 -2.06 20.62
N SER A 534 -16.84 -1.63 21.77
CA SER A 534 -16.77 -0.21 22.12
C SER A 534 -15.85 0.61 21.20
N LEU A 535 -14.77 -0.02 20.70
CA LEU A 535 -13.84 0.60 19.75
C LEU A 535 -14.40 0.62 18.32
N GLU A 536 -15.21 -0.38 17.94
CA GLU A 536 -15.96 -0.40 16.67
C GLU A 536 -16.99 0.73 16.64
N ALA A 537 -17.80 0.88 17.69
CA ALA A 537 -18.75 1.98 17.80
C ALA A 537 -18.06 3.37 17.76
N LEU A 538 -16.87 3.50 18.35
CA LEU A 538 -16.05 4.72 18.24
C LEU A 538 -15.48 4.93 16.83
N CYS A 539 -15.16 3.85 16.09
CA CYS A 539 -14.75 3.92 14.69
C CYS A 539 -15.93 4.31 13.78
N GLU A 540 -17.13 3.77 13.99
CA GLU A 540 -18.34 4.16 13.27
C GLU A 540 -18.64 5.65 13.46
N VAL A 541 -18.67 6.13 14.70
CA VAL A 541 -18.85 7.56 15.00
C VAL A 541 -17.74 8.43 14.41
N ASN A 542 -16.47 7.97 14.39
CA ASN A 542 -15.41 8.71 13.73
C ASN A 542 -15.56 8.74 12.20
N ASN A 543 -16.05 7.66 11.58
CA ASN A 543 -16.34 7.61 10.15
C ASN A 543 -17.48 8.58 9.79
N GLU A 544 -18.59 8.59 10.55
CA GLU A 544 -19.67 9.59 10.37
C GLU A 544 -19.15 11.03 10.52
N MET A 545 -18.26 11.27 11.50
CA MET A 545 -17.61 12.56 11.69
C MET A 545 -16.61 12.91 10.58
N GLU A 546 -16.05 11.94 9.85
CA GLU A 546 -15.19 12.18 8.68
C GLU A 546 -16.00 12.39 7.40
N GLU A 547 -17.11 11.67 7.22
CA GLU A 547 -18.06 11.90 6.12
C GLU A 547 -18.68 13.29 6.21
N THR A 548 -19.18 13.71 7.39
CA THR A 548 -19.71 15.08 7.59
C THR A 548 -18.67 16.16 7.34
N ARG A 549 -17.40 15.96 7.75
CA ARG A 549 -16.30 16.88 7.41
C ARG A 549 -16.00 16.92 5.91
N ALA A 550 -16.12 15.80 5.21
CA ALA A 550 -15.94 15.75 3.76
C ALA A 550 -17.07 16.48 3.02
N GLU A 551 -18.31 16.35 3.48
CA GLU A 551 -19.46 17.13 2.99
C GLU A 551 -19.29 18.64 3.27
N GLU A 552 -18.87 19.02 4.48
CA GLU A 552 -18.54 20.41 4.83
C GLU A 552 -17.42 20.97 3.94
N GLU A 553 -16.33 20.22 3.74
CA GLU A 553 -15.23 20.64 2.86
C GLU A 553 -15.69 20.76 1.41
N GLN A 554 -16.52 19.85 0.90
CA GLN A 554 -17.11 19.93 -0.43
C GLN A 554 -18.03 21.16 -0.56
N GLY A 555 -18.81 21.48 0.48
CA GLY A 555 -19.62 22.69 0.56
C GLY A 555 -18.78 23.97 0.51
N LEU A 556 -17.70 24.02 1.30
CA LEU A 556 -16.75 25.14 1.32
C LEU A 556 -16.00 25.28 -0.01
N ARG A 557 -15.61 24.18 -0.66
CA ARG A 557 -15.02 24.18 -2.02
C ARG A 557 -16.01 24.75 -3.04
N ALA A 558 -17.27 24.32 -3.00
CA ALA A 558 -18.32 24.86 -3.87
C ALA A 558 -18.61 26.35 -3.62
N GLU A 559 -18.49 26.82 -2.37
CA GLU A 559 -18.56 28.25 -2.05
C GLU A 559 -17.32 29.02 -2.56
N LEU A 560 -16.11 28.45 -2.45
CA LEU A 560 -14.91 29.05 -3.03
C LEU A 560 -15.01 29.16 -4.56
N GLU A 561 -15.53 28.15 -5.25
CA GLU A 561 -15.86 28.23 -6.69
C GLU A 561 -16.90 29.32 -6.98
N ARG A 562 -17.99 29.37 -6.19
CA ARG A 562 -19.03 30.40 -6.29
C ARG A 562 -18.46 31.81 -6.11
N MET A 563 -17.56 31.99 -5.16
CA MET A 563 -16.91 33.27 -4.86
C MET A 563 -15.85 33.64 -5.90
N SER A 564 -15.09 32.66 -6.41
CA SER A 564 -14.15 32.83 -7.52
C SER A 564 -14.86 33.23 -8.82
N ALA A 565 -16.00 32.60 -9.14
CA ALA A 565 -16.83 32.98 -10.28
C ALA A 565 -17.40 34.41 -10.13
N VAL A 566 -17.76 34.83 -8.92
CA VAL A 566 -18.16 36.23 -8.63
C VAL A 566 -16.98 37.19 -8.71
N ALA A 567 -15.78 36.80 -8.27
CA ALA A 567 -14.57 37.60 -8.39
C ALA A 567 -14.17 37.80 -9.86
N SER A 568 -14.18 36.74 -10.68
CA SER A 568 -13.92 36.82 -12.12
C SER A 568 -14.97 37.67 -12.85
N ALA A 569 -16.26 37.54 -12.50
CA ALA A 569 -17.31 38.39 -13.05
C ALA A 569 -17.21 39.86 -12.61
N ARG A 570 -16.62 40.13 -11.43
CA ARG A 570 -16.30 41.50 -10.97
C ARG A 570 -15.06 42.06 -11.67
N ALA A 571 -14.01 41.27 -11.85
CA ALA A 571 -12.81 41.65 -12.61
C ALA A 571 -13.21 42.08 -14.03
N ARG A 572 -13.92 41.23 -14.79
CA ARG A 572 -14.45 41.57 -16.13
C ARG A 572 -15.33 42.81 -16.18
N ARG A 573 -15.95 43.20 -15.05
CA ARG A 573 -16.71 44.45 -14.93
C ARG A 573 -15.82 45.66 -14.58
N VAL A 574 -14.73 45.45 -13.84
CA VAL A 574 -13.68 46.47 -13.65
C VAL A 574 -12.98 46.70 -14.98
N ASP A 575 -12.50 45.66 -15.67
CA ASP A 575 -11.85 45.73 -16.98
C ASP A 575 -12.69 46.58 -17.98
N ALA A 576 -13.99 46.26 -18.13
CA ALA A 576 -14.92 46.98 -19.00
C ALA A 576 -15.32 48.39 -18.50
N LEU A 577 -15.10 48.71 -17.22
CA LEU A 577 -15.24 50.07 -16.69
C LEU A 577 -13.95 50.88 -16.84
N GLU A 578 -12.77 50.24 -16.79
CA GLU A 578 -11.48 50.86 -17.07
C GLU A 578 -11.34 51.18 -18.57
N GLU A 579 -11.83 50.31 -19.46
CA GLU A 579 -11.98 50.58 -20.90
C GLU A 579 -12.90 51.81 -21.14
N ALA A 580 -14.11 51.82 -20.56
CA ALA A 580 -15.02 52.95 -20.67
C ALA A 580 -14.50 54.25 -20.01
N VAL A 581 -13.64 54.15 -18.99
CA VAL A 581 -12.93 55.29 -18.39
C VAL A 581 -11.77 55.75 -19.27
N ALA A 582 -11.08 54.87 -19.98
CA ALA A 582 -10.06 55.23 -20.96
C ALA A 582 -10.68 55.97 -22.16
N ASP A 583 -11.81 55.51 -22.69
CA ASP A 583 -12.60 56.24 -23.70
C ASP A 583 -13.07 57.60 -23.16
N GLY A 584 -13.54 57.65 -21.91
CA GLY A 584 -13.92 58.88 -21.22
C GLY A 584 -12.76 59.85 -20.99
N GLN A 585 -11.54 59.33 -20.77
CA GLN A 585 -10.31 60.13 -20.66
C GLN A 585 -9.86 60.64 -22.03
N HIS A 586 -9.83 59.79 -23.05
CA HIS A 586 -9.44 60.18 -24.40
C HIS A 586 -10.39 61.24 -24.99
N THR A 587 -11.70 61.08 -24.82
CA THR A 587 -12.68 62.12 -25.19
C THR A 587 -12.52 63.38 -24.36
N ALA A 588 -12.25 63.29 -23.05
CA ALA A 588 -11.93 64.45 -22.21
C ALA A 588 -10.61 65.14 -22.60
N GLU A 589 -9.64 64.41 -23.15
CA GLU A 589 -8.39 64.94 -23.70
C GLU A 589 -8.64 65.67 -25.03
N GLN A 590 -9.42 65.09 -25.95
CA GLN A 590 -9.90 65.78 -27.16
C GLN A 590 -10.66 67.08 -26.81
N TYR A 591 -11.53 67.06 -25.79
CA TYR A 591 -12.20 68.28 -25.31
C TYR A 591 -11.26 69.27 -24.64
N ARG A 592 -10.21 68.82 -23.92
CA ARG A 592 -9.18 69.70 -23.36
C ARG A 592 -8.32 70.33 -24.45
N GLU A 593 -7.95 69.58 -25.48
CA GLU A 593 -7.21 70.07 -26.64
C GLU A 593 -8.04 71.07 -27.44
N LEU A 594 -9.32 70.77 -27.69
CA LEU A 594 -10.27 71.71 -28.31
C LEU A 594 -10.47 72.99 -27.46
N VAL A 595 -10.55 72.86 -26.13
CA VAL A 595 -10.62 74.03 -25.24
C VAL A 595 -9.28 74.77 -25.21
N ALA A 596 -8.14 74.09 -25.31
CA ALA A 596 -6.82 74.70 -25.37
C ALA A 596 -6.57 75.43 -26.69
N THR A 597 -7.02 74.88 -27.84
CA THR A 597 -6.95 75.58 -29.13
C THR A 597 -7.91 76.77 -29.16
N LEU A 598 -9.15 76.65 -28.68
CA LEU A 598 -10.06 77.80 -28.55
C LEU A 598 -9.55 78.85 -27.55
N GLN A 599 -8.89 78.46 -26.47
CA GLN A 599 -8.22 79.40 -25.56
C GLN A 599 -6.98 80.02 -26.19
N ALA A 600 -6.21 79.27 -26.98
CA ALA A 600 -5.07 79.78 -27.74
C ALA A 600 -5.53 80.73 -28.85
N ASP A 601 -6.68 80.50 -29.50
CA ASP A 601 -7.28 81.39 -30.48
C ASP A 601 -7.73 82.70 -29.81
N VAL A 602 -8.47 82.61 -28.69
CA VAL A 602 -8.87 83.79 -27.89
C VAL A 602 -7.64 84.54 -27.34
N GLN A 603 -6.60 83.82 -26.93
CA GLN A 603 -5.32 84.43 -26.56
C GLN A 603 -4.57 84.99 -27.78
N SER A 604 -4.68 84.43 -28.98
CA SER A 604 -4.07 84.96 -30.20
C SER A 604 -4.78 86.21 -30.71
N LEU A 605 -6.08 86.33 -30.46
CA LEU A 605 -6.88 87.52 -30.76
C LEU A 605 -6.56 88.63 -29.75
N ARG A 606 -6.56 88.34 -28.44
CA ARG A 606 -6.08 89.28 -27.40
C ARG A 606 -4.60 89.64 -27.56
N ALA A 607 -3.78 88.68 -27.97
CA ALA A 607 -2.39 88.94 -28.34
C ALA A 607 -2.34 89.82 -29.58
N ARG A 608 -3.12 89.60 -30.65
CA ARG A 608 -3.18 90.52 -31.80
C ARG A 608 -3.64 91.93 -31.41
N GLU A 609 -4.52 92.07 -30.42
CA GLU A 609 -4.90 93.36 -29.82
C GLU A 609 -3.74 94.00 -29.02
N GLN A 610 -2.82 93.20 -28.46
CA GLN A 610 -1.67 93.65 -27.65
C GLN A 610 -0.32 93.68 -28.40
N THR A 611 -0.14 92.95 -29.50
CA THR A 611 1.10 92.89 -30.31
C THR A 611 1.17 94.02 -31.33
N GLN A 612 0.17 94.90 -31.38
CA GLN A 612 0.40 96.29 -31.79
C GLN A 612 1.40 97.03 -30.87
N ALA A 613 1.80 96.45 -29.73
CA ALA A 613 2.72 97.04 -28.75
C ALA A 613 3.91 96.15 -28.31
N GLY A 614 4.21 95.01 -28.96
CA GLY A 614 5.46 94.28 -28.67
C GLY A 614 5.57 92.84 -29.18
N GLU A 615 6.49 92.59 -30.11
CA GLU A 615 6.68 91.28 -30.76
C GLU A 615 7.82 90.43 -30.18
N VAL A 616 8.76 91.04 -29.44
CA VAL A 616 10.05 90.40 -29.05
C VAL A 616 9.90 89.31 -27.97
N ALA A 617 8.85 89.35 -27.15
CA ALA A 617 8.69 88.43 -26.01
C ALA A 617 8.09 87.06 -26.35
N SER A 618 7.45 86.89 -27.52
CA SER A 618 6.72 85.66 -27.86
C SER A 618 7.67 84.49 -28.19
N ALA A 619 8.76 84.76 -28.91
CA ALA A 619 9.70 83.73 -29.38
C ALA A 619 10.33 82.91 -28.25
N ALA A 620 10.69 83.55 -27.13
CA ALA A 620 11.26 82.86 -25.97
C ALA A 620 10.26 81.91 -25.29
N LEU A 621 9.00 82.34 -25.16
CA LEU A 621 7.93 81.50 -24.59
C LEU A 621 7.58 80.33 -25.53
N GLN A 622 7.53 80.57 -26.84
CA GLN A 622 7.33 79.53 -27.86
C GLN A 622 8.45 78.49 -27.84
N ALA A 623 9.71 78.91 -27.71
CA ALA A 623 10.85 77.99 -27.59
C ALA A 623 10.78 77.13 -26.32
N GLN A 624 10.40 77.71 -25.18
CA GLN A 624 10.22 76.96 -23.92
C GLN A 624 9.06 75.96 -24.00
N GLN A 625 7.94 76.35 -24.62
CA GLN A 625 6.80 75.46 -24.87
C GLN A 625 7.19 74.31 -25.80
N ALA A 626 7.86 74.60 -26.92
CA ALA A 626 8.34 73.59 -27.86
C ALA A 626 9.30 72.59 -27.21
N LEU A 627 10.22 73.04 -26.35
CA LEU A 627 11.11 72.16 -25.58
C LEU A 627 10.32 71.25 -24.63
N SER A 628 9.35 71.80 -23.90
CA SER A 628 8.52 71.01 -22.98
C SER A 628 7.68 69.95 -23.71
N LEU A 629 7.16 70.28 -24.90
CA LEU A 629 6.44 69.36 -25.77
C LEU A 629 7.37 68.27 -26.32
N ASN A 630 8.60 68.61 -26.72
CA ASN A 630 9.57 67.63 -27.22
C ASN A 630 9.95 66.61 -26.13
N LEU A 631 10.15 67.06 -24.88
CA LEU A 631 10.38 66.19 -23.72
C LEU A 631 9.17 65.29 -23.43
N GLN A 632 7.95 65.82 -23.50
CA GLN A 632 6.74 65.02 -23.34
C GLN A 632 6.62 63.95 -24.44
N LEU A 633 6.77 64.34 -25.72
CA LEU A 633 6.70 63.45 -26.88
C LEU A 633 7.72 62.31 -26.79
N ARG A 634 8.98 62.59 -26.42
CA ARG A 634 10.00 61.57 -26.14
C ARG A 634 9.51 60.60 -25.06
N SER A 635 9.09 61.12 -23.91
CA SER A 635 8.62 60.27 -22.80
C SER A 635 7.40 59.39 -23.17
N THR A 636 6.55 59.82 -24.10
CA THR A 636 5.38 59.04 -24.57
C THR A 636 5.75 58.02 -25.64
N ALA A 637 6.63 58.36 -26.58
CA ALA A 637 7.15 57.42 -27.57
C ALA A 637 7.93 56.29 -26.87
N LEU A 638 8.74 56.65 -25.87
CA LEU A 638 9.58 55.70 -25.14
C LEU A 638 8.76 54.79 -24.21
N ARG A 639 7.74 55.33 -23.51
CA ARG A 639 6.74 54.49 -22.82
C ARG A 639 6.00 53.56 -23.77
N THR A 640 5.85 53.92 -25.05
CA THR A 640 5.23 53.06 -26.07
C THR A 640 6.19 51.96 -26.53
N ARG A 641 7.47 52.28 -26.75
CA ARG A 641 8.56 51.31 -27.03
C ARG A 641 8.69 50.27 -25.90
N ALA A 642 8.77 50.72 -24.65
CA ALA A 642 8.82 49.83 -23.48
C ALA A 642 7.57 48.91 -23.37
N ARG A 643 6.37 49.44 -23.66
CA ARG A 643 5.14 48.64 -23.72
C ARG A 643 5.13 47.62 -24.86
N ALA A 644 5.69 47.96 -26.03
CA ALA A 644 5.82 47.02 -27.14
C ALA A 644 6.75 45.84 -26.77
N VAL A 645 7.89 46.14 -26.13
CA VAL A 645 8.80 45.12 -25.58
C VAL A 645 8.11 44.25 -24.53
N ASP A 646 7.33 44.83 -23.61
CA ASP A 646 6.55 44.06 -22.63
C ASP A 646 5.50 43.14 -23.28
N LEU A 647 4.86 43.56 -24.37
CA LEU A 647 3.86 42.75 -25.08
C LEU A 647 4.51 41.58 -25.81
N GLU A 648 5.61 41.80 -26.55
CA GLU A 648 6.29 40.71 -27.25
C GLU A 648 6.99 39.73 -26.29
N LEU A 649 7.51 40.17 -25.13
CA LEU A 649 8.01 39.23 -24.11
C LEU A 649 6.88 38.41 -23.47
N ARG A 650 5.71 39.01 -23.17
CA ARG A 650 4.56 38.25 -22.66
C ARG A 650 4.05 37.23 -23.67
N ARG A 651 4.04 37.60 -24.95
CA ARG A 651 3.72 36.68 -26.06
C ARG A 651 4.71 35.52 -26.11
N LEU A 652 6.01 35.81 -26.04
CA LEU A 652 7.07 34.79 -25.99
C LEU A 652 6.90 33.83 -24.80
N ASP A 653 6.54 34.34 -23.62
CA ASP A 653 6.24 33.51 -22.45
C ASP A 653 5.00 32.63 -22.67
N THR A 654 3.93 33.14 -23.31
CA THR A 654 2.74 32.33 -23.63
C THR A 654 2.99 31.30 -24.72
N ASP A 655 3.79 31.63 -25.74
CA ASP A 655 4.18 30.72 -26.81
C ASP A 655 5.05 29.59 -26.22
N GLN A 656 6.02 29.91 -25.35
CA GLN A 656 6.84 28.89 -24.68
C GLN A 656 6.09 28.05 -23.65
N ALA A 657 5.09 28.60 -22.96
CA ALA A 657 4.20 27.79 -22.12
C ALA A 657 3.41 26.77 -22.96
N THR A 658 2.97 27.19 -24.15
CA THR A 658 2.24 26.34 -25.12
C THR A 658 3.14 25.29 -25.75
N GLU A 659 4.34 25.65 -26.23
CA GLU A 659 5.33 24.70 -26.74
C GLU A 659 5.76 23.69 -25.68
N ARG A 660 6.06 24.15 -24.46
CA ARG A 660 6.39 23.27 -23.35
C ARG A 660 5.26 22.28 -23.07
N LEU A 661 4.00 22.73 -23.06
CA LEU A 661 2.86 21.85 -22.88
C LEU A 661 2.81 20.79 -24.01
N ALA A 662 2.88 21.20 -25.27
CA ALA A 662 2.88 20.28 -26.43
C ALA A 662 4.06 19.30 -26.46
N MET A 663 5.23 19.69 -25.94
CA MET A 663 6.38 18.79 -25.76
C MET A 663 6.22 17.83 -24.58
N THR A 664 5.47 18.21 -23.53
CA THR A 664 5.22 17.39 -22.33
C THR A 664 4.01 16.47 -22.46
N GLU A 665 2.98 16.83 -23.23
CA GLU A 665 1.74 16.05 -23.43
C GLU A 665 1.98 14.59 -23.89
N PRO A 666 3.00 14.27 -24.70
CA PRO A 666 3.37 12.89 -24.99
C PRO A 666 3.81 12.05 -23.77
N PHE A 667 4.20 12.67 -22.65
CA PHE A 667 4.82 12.04 -21.47
C PHE A 667 4.04 12.28 -20.17
N LEU A 668 3.14 11.36 -19.79
CA LEU A 668 2.38 11.46 -18.54
C LEU A 668 3.06 11.00 -17.20
N PRO A 669 4.22 10.31 -17.13
CA PRO A 669 4.73 9.79 -15.84
C PRO A 669 5.96 10.51 -15.25
N ASP A 670 6.07 10.52 -13.92
CA ASP A 670 7.10 11.18 -13.08
C ASP A 670 8.58 10.97 -13.48
N HIS A 671 8.89 9.89 -14.20
CA HIS A 671 10.25 9.62 -14.68
C HIS A 671 10.74 10.68 -15.68
N PHE A 672 9.83 11.27 -16.45
CA PHE A 672 10.09 12.37 -17.40
C PHE A 672 10.91 13.51 -16.78
N PHE A 673 10.52 13.95 -15.57
CA PHE A 673 11.17 15.07 -14.87
C PHE A 673 12.62 14.79 -14.47
N ARG A 674 13.07 13.52 -14.49
CA ARG A 674 14.42 13.12 -14.04
C ARG A 674 15.41 12.94 -15.19
N THR A 675 14.95 12.66 -16.40
CA THR A 675 15.81 12.31 -17.56
C THR A 675 15.58 13.14 -18.81
N GLU A 676 14.50 13.91 -18.90
CA GLU A 676 14.10 14.59 -20.15
C GLU A 676 13.87 16.09 -19.96
N ALA A 677 13.48 16.53 -18.77
CA ALA A 677 13.21 17.94 -18.47
C ALA A 677 14.37 18.89 -18.82
N GLY A 678 15.63 18.48 -18.61
CA GLY A 678 16.80 19.30 -18.99
C GLY A 678 17.01 19.42 -20.51
N ALA A 679 16.70 18.37 -21.27
CA ALA A 679 16.85 18.38 -22.73
C ALA A 679 15.79 19.28 -23.37
N LEU A 680 14.53 19.16 -22.91
CA LEU A 680 13.44 20.03 -23.36
C LEU A 680 13.63 21.49 -22.89
N ALA A 681 14.15 21.71 -21.68
CA ALA A 681 14.51 23.05 -21.23
C ALA A 681 15.66 23.66 -22.05
N ALA A 682 16.59 22.84 -22.58
CA ALA A 682 17.61 23.31 -23.52
C ALA A 682 16.97 23.81 -24.83
N VAL A 683 16.09 23.02 -25.48
CA VAL A 683 15.36 23.44 -26.70
C VAL A 683 14.64 24.78 -26.48
N LEU A 684 13.86 24.87 -25.41
CA LEU A 684 13.10 26.09 -25.08
C LEU A 684 14.02 27.28 -24.77
N SER A 685 15.18 27.06 -24.13
CA SER A 685 16.15 28.13 -23.89
C SER A 685 16.80 28.65 -25.18
N VAL A 686 17.16 27.77 -26.12
CA VAL A 686 17.72 28.18 -27.42
C VAL A 686 16.67 28.91 -28.28
N ARG A 687 15.41 28.44 -28.27
CA ARG A 687 14.29 29.19 -28.90
C ARG A 687 14.07 30.56 -28.25
N ARG A 688 14.25 30.69 -26.92
CA ARG A 688 14.19 31.97 -26.21
C ARG A 688 15.31 32.93 -26.60
N LEU A 689 16.51 32.44 -26.92
CA LEU A 689 17.62 33.26 -27.40
C LEU A 689 17.29 33.91 -28.75
N ALA A 690 16.80 33.13 -29.72
CA ALA A 690 16.39 33.64 -31.04
C ALA A 690 15.34 34.75 -30.90
N ALA A 691 14.20 34.44 -30.28
CA ALA A 691 13.09 35.38 -30.15
C ALA A 691 13.46 36.66 -29.36
N LYS A 692 14.37 36.59 -28.38
CA LYS A 692 14.86 37.79 -27.68
C LYS A 692 15.77 38.67 -28.54
N ALA A 693 16.56 38.07 -29.43
CA ALA A 693 17.32 38.82 -30.42
C ALA A 693 16.42 39.42 -31.52
N ASP A 694 15.35 38.71 -31.92
CA ASP A 694 14.35 39.23 -32.86
C ASP A 694 13.61 40.45 -32.27
N VAL A 695 13.18 40.38 -31.00
CA VAL A 695 12.58 41.52 -30.29
C VAL A 695 13.52 42.72 -30.26
N LEU A 696 14.81 42.53 -29.93
CA LEU A 696 15.80 43.60 -29.97
C LEU A 696 15.97 44.18 -31.39
N CYS A 697 16.02 43.33 -32.42
CA CYS A 697 16.16 43.75 -33.81
C CYS A 697 14.94 44.59 -34.27
N ALA A 698 13.73 44.13 -33.95
CA ALA A 698 12.48 44.83 -34.30
C ALA A 698 12.33 46.18 -33.58
N GLN A 699 12.86 46.33 -32.35
CA GLN A 699 12.88 47.64 -31.69
C GLN A 699 13.83 48.64 -32.37
N LEU A 700 14.88 48.19 -33.07
CA LEU A 700 15.85 49.05 -33.75
C LEU A 700 15.43 49.44 -35.18
N GLU A 701 14.33 48.88 -35.68
CA GLU A 701 13.73 49.24 -36.98
C GLU A 701 12.89 50.53 -36.92
N GLN A 702 12.40 50.90 -35.72
CA GLN A 702 11.46 52.03 -35.55
C GLN A 702 12.16 53.40 -35.55
N ASP A 703 13.49 53.44 -35.55
CA ASP A 703 14.28 54.68 -35.53
C ASP A 703 14.64 55.21 -36.95
N GLU A 704 14.08 54.63 -38.02
CA GLU A 704 14.39 54.95 -39.44
C GLU A 704 13.88 56.33 -39.95
N ALA A 705 13.37 57.21 -39.08
CA ALA A 705 12.68 58.45 -39.46
C ALA A 705 13.57 59.72 -39.63
N ALA A 706 14.85 59.56 -39.96
CA ALA A 706 15.81 60.67 -40.09
C ALA A 706 16.13 61.02 -41.56
N ALA A 707 16.31 62.32 -41.86
CA ALA A 707 16.62 62.81 -43.22
C ALA A 707 18.10 62.69 -43.62
N SER A 708 19.00 62.55 -42.65
CA SER A 708 20.43 62.27 -42.82
C SER A 708 20.82 61.05 -41.97
N ILE A 709 21.87 60.33 -42.37
CA ILE A 709 22.33 59.15 -41.62
C ILE A 709 23.28 59.60 -40.51
N SER A 710 22.91 59.33 -39.26
CA SER A 710 23.79 59.56 -38.11
C SER A 710 24.67 58.34 -37.84
N ASP A 711 25.81 58.54 -37.19
CA ASP A 711 26.69 57.45 -36.72
C ASP A 711 25.92 56.44 -35.82
N ALA A 712 25.00 56.95 -35.00
CA ALA A 712 24.09 56.12 -34.19
C ALA A 712 23.15 55.23 -35.03
N PHE A 713 22.71 55.70 -36.20
CA PHE A 713 21.92 54.90 -37.15
C PHE A 713 22.77 53.78 -37.78
N VAL A 714 24.02 54.08 -38.19
CA VAL A 714 24.91 53.04 -38.74
C VAL A 714 25.25 51.99 -37.70
N ALA A 715 25.54 52.41 -36.47
CA ALA A 715 25.74 51.49 -35.34
C ALA A 715 24.48 50.65 -35.07
N ALA A 716 23.27 51.20 -35.21
CA ALA A 716 22.03 50.44 -35.08
C ALA A 716 21.84 49.41 -36.22
N ALA A 717 22.23 49.75 -37.45
CA ALA A 717 22.25 48.82 -38.58
C ALA A 717 23.26 47.68 -38.37
N ASP A 718 24.49 48.00 -37.94
CA ASP A 718 25.50 47.00 -37.55
C ASP A 718 24.94 46.05 -36.45
N VAL A 719 24.28 46.60 -35.43
CA VAL A 719 23.68 45.80 -34.34
C VAL A 719 22.52 44.92 -34.85
N ARG A 720 21.63 45.42 -35.71
CA ARG A 720 20.54 44.63 -36.33
C ARG A 720 21.11 43.45 -37.13
N ALA A 721 22.15 43.66 -37.93
CA ALA A 721 22.81 42.60 -38.68
C ALA A 721 23.47 41.54 -37.79
N GLN A 722 24.12 41.94 -36.69
CA GLN A 722 24.73 41.00 -35.73
C GLN A 722 23.67 40.25 -34.89
N LEU A 723 22.55 40.90 -34.55
CA LEU A 723 21.39 40.26 -33.89
C LEU A 723 20.70 39.25 -34.82
N SER A 724 20.54 39.56 -36.11
CA SER A 724 20.03 38.62 -37.11
C SER A 724 20.93 37.38 -37.23
N GLN A 725 22.26 37.56 -37.30
CA GLN A 725 23.21 36.43 -37.30
C GLN A 725 23.10 35.57 -36.03
N PHE A 726 22.89 36.19 -34.87
CA PHE A 726 22.66 35.47 -33.61
C PHE A 726 21.33 34.70 -33.63
N SER A 727 20.23 35.36 -34.02
CA SER A 727 18.90 34.74 -34.04
C SER A 727 18.84 33.57 -35.03
N GLY A 728 19.33 33.75 -36.26
CA GLY A 728 19.40 32.69 -37.26
C GLY A 728 20.27 31.50 -36.82
N GLY A 729 21.38 31.75 -36.11
CA GLY A 729 22.20 30.70 -35.51
C GLY A 729 21.47 29.92 -34.41
N ALA A 730 20.72 30.61 -33.56
CA ALA A 730 19.92 30.00 -32.50
C ALA A 730 18.70 29.24 -33.07
N ALA A 731 18.08 29.76 -34.13
CA ALA A 731 17.01 29.10 -34.86
C ALA A 731 17.48 27.80 -35.55
N LEU A 732 18.70 27.79 -36.12
CA LEU A 732 19.32 26.56 -36.65
C LEU A 732 19.56 25.53 -35.54
N LEU A 733 20.16 25.92 -34.41
CA LEU A 733 20.41 25.00 -33.30
C LEU A 733 19.09 24.46 -32.70
N ALA A 734 18.07 25.30 -32.55
CA ALA A 734 16.73 24.87 -32.13
C ALA A 734 16.06 23.96 -33.16
N GLY A 735 16.29 24.20 -34.46
CA GLY A 735 15.87 23.33 -35.56
C GLY A 735 16.51 21.94 -35.44
N PHE A 736 17.84 21.86 -35.38
CA PHE A 736 18.57 20.61 -35.17
C PHE A 736 18.07 19.85 -33.94
N LEU A 737 17.94 20.51 -32.78
CA LEU A 737 17.44 19.87 -31.55
C LEU A 737 15.98 19.39 -31.66
N SER A 738 15.25 19.80 -32.69
CA SER A 738 13.90 19.32 -33.03
C SER A 738 13.90 18.16 -34.03
N THR A 739 15.04 17.81 -34.64
CA THR A 739 15.18 16.76 -35.67
C THR A 739 16.31 15.76 -35.42
N CYS A 740 17.11 15.93 -34.36
CA CYS A 740 18.26 15.08 -34.05
C CYS A 740 17.88 13.69 -33.51
N SER A 741 18.85 12.79 -33.36
CA SER A 741 18.57 11.46 -32.79
C SER A 741 18.25 11.53 -31.30
N ALA A 742 17.51 10.56 -30.79
CA ALA A 742 17.21 10.44 -29.36
C ALA A 742 18.47 10.26 -28.48
N ALA A 743 19.62 9.87 -29.06
CA ALA A 743 20.89 9.77 -28.35
C ALA A 743 21.61 11.13 -28.25
N ASP A 744 21.58 11.94 -29.31
CA ASP A 744 22.16 13.29 -29.30
C ASP A 744 21.31 14.23 -28.42
N PHE A 745 19.97 14.08 -28.51
CA PHE A 745 19.01 14.78 -27.66
C PHE A 745 19.24 14.53 -26.15
N ALA A 746 19.80 13.37 -25.76
CA ALA A 746 20.13 13.09 -24.37
C ALA A 746 21.32 13.94 -23.84
N HIS A 747 22.16 14.49 -24.73
CA HIS A 747 23.29 15.37 -24.39
C HIS A 747 22.91 16.86 -24.38
N ALA A 748 21.74 17.22 -24.92
CA ALA A 748 21.21 18.58 -24.94
C ALA A 748 21.15 19.32 -23.57
N PRO A 749 20.98 18.68 -22.39
CA PRO A 749 20.97 19.40 -21.11
C PRO A 749 22.22 20.26 -20.83
N ALA A 750 23.38 19.95 -21.44
CA ALA A 750 24.58 20.77 -21.31
C ALA A 750 24.36 22.21 -21.82
N LEU A 751 23.80 22.34 -23.03
CA LEU A 751 23.48 23.61 -23.71
C LEU A 751 22.61 24.54 -22.85
N GLN A 752 21.78 23.99 -21.97
CA GLN A 752 20.88 24.77 -21.11
C GLN A 752 21.62 25.74 -20.17
N THR A 753 22.87 25.43 -19.78
CA THR A 753 23.65 26.27 -18.86
C THR A 753 24.21 27.49 -19.58
N ASP A 754 24.82 27.28 -20.75
CA ASP A 754 25.45 28.34 -21.53
C ASP A 754 24.41 29.21 -22.21
N ALA A 755 23.31 28.63 -22.70
CA ALA A 755 22.15 29.37 -23.19
C ALA A 755 21.57 30.30 -22.11
N GLN A 756 21.47 29.87 -20.85
CA GLN A 756 21.08 30.77 -19.73
C GLN A 756 22.11 31.87 -19.45
N GLY A 757 23.39 31.65 -19.73
CA GLY A 757 24.42 32.68 -19.65
C GLY A 757 24.24 33.77 -20.70
N MET A 758 23.99 33.36 -21.95
CA MET A 758 23.67 34.26 -23.06
C MET A 758 22.35 35.00 -22.83
N GLU A 759 21.33 34.31 -22.30
CA GLU A 759 20.00 34.89 -22.07
C GLU A 759 20.03 36.04 -21.06
N ARG A 760 20.85 35.94 -20.00
CA ARG A 760 21.04 37.02 -19.02
C ARG A 760 21.65 38.28 -19.64
N ARG A 761 22.55 38.13 -20.62
CA ARG A 761 23.16 39.26 -21.35
C ARG A 761 22.15 39.90 -22.30
N LEU A 762 21.35 39.10 -23.02
CA LEU A 762 20.23 39.62 -23.83
C LEU A 762 19.18 40.36 -22.99
N ASN A 763 18.85 39.85 -21.79
CA ASN A 763 17.95 40.55 -20.86
C ASN A 763 18.52 41.93 -20.48
N GLY A 764 19.81 42.03 -20.18
CA GLY A 764 20.47 43.32 -19.91
C GLY A 764 20.37 44.32 -21.08
N LEU A 765 20.55 43.86 -22.31
CA LEU A 765 20.32 44.70 -23.51
C LEU A 765 18.85 45.12 -23.65
N ILE A 766 17.90 44.22 -23.36
CA ILE A 766 16.45 44.52 -23.36
C ILE A 766 16.11 45.56 -22.28
N ASP A 767 16.72 45.47 -21.10
CA ASP A 767 16.52 46.42 -20.00
C ASP A 767 17.09 47.81 -20.32
N LEU A 768 18.21 47.90 -21.06
CA LEU A 768 18.70 49.16 -21.62
C LEU A 768 17.75 49.76 -22.67
N VAL A 769 17.13 48.93 -23.53
CA VAL A 769 16.12 49.40 -24.51
C VAL A 769 14.84 49.91 -23.82
N ARG A 770 14.56 49.46 -22.59
CA ARG A 770 13.44 49.94 -21.76
C ARG A 770 13.71 51.28 -21.06
N SER A 771 14.96 51.73 -20.94
CA SER A 771 15.37 52.77 -19.97
C SER A 771 15.94 54.08 -20.55
N GLU A 772 15.87 54.32 -21.87
CA GLU A 772 16.60 55.38 -22.61
C GLU A 772 18.13 55.22 -22.67
N GLU A 773 18.72 54.29 -21.92
CA GLU A 773 20.18 54.13 -21.82
C GLU A 773 20.80 53.29 -22.95
N PHE A 774 19.99 52.67 -23.82
CA PHE A 774 20.51 51.87 -24.94
C PHE A 774 21.32 52.71 -25.94
N ARG A 775 22.58 52.33 -26.13
CA ARG A 775 23.49 52.89 -27.13
C ARG A 775 23.97 51.78 -28.05
N ALA A 776 23.63 51.89 -29.33
CA ALA A 776 24.06 50.94 -30.36
C ALA A 776 25.59 50.68 -30.41
N PRO A 777 26.49 51.70 -30.36
CA PRO A 777 27.93 51.43 -30.39
C PRO A 777 28.44 50.66 -29.17
N ASP A 778 27.87 50.90 -27.98
CA ASP A 778 28.23 50.21 -26.75
C ASP A 778 27.70 48.75 -26.73
N ALA A 779 26.54 48.52 -27.34
CA ALA A 779 25.92 47.18 -27.48
C ALA A 779 26.58 46.30 -28.56
N LEU A 780 27.16 46.88 -29.62
CA LEU A 780 27.76 46.14 -30.73
C LEU A 780 28.84 45.11 -30.33
N PRO A 781 29.83 45.41 -29.46
CA PRO A 781 30.81 44.41 -29.01
C PRO A 781 30.18 43.33 -28.10
N GLU A 782 29.17 43.68 -27.30
CA GLU A 782 28.41 42.72 -26.47
C GLU A 782 27.68 41.69 -27.37
N VAL A 783 26.97 42.17 -28.40
CA VAL A 783 26.26 41.31 -29.37
C VAL A 783 27.25 40.48 -30.20
N ARG A 784 28.32 41.06 -30.75
CA ARG A 784 29.36 40.30 -31.48
C ARG A 784 29.95 39.16 -30.64
N ARG A 785 30.18 39.40 -29.33
CA ARG A 785 30.60 38.35 -28.39
C ARG A 785 29.53 37.28 -28.17
N LEU A 786 28.24 37.64 -28.11
CA LEU A 786 27.15 36.67 -28.04
C LEU A 786 27.10 35.78 -29.29
N THR A 787 27.24 36.37 -30.49
CA THR A 787 27.25 35.62 -31.77
C THR A 787 28.45 34.67 -31.86
N ALA A 788 29.62 35.08 -31.36
CA ALA A 788 30.78 34.19 -31.26
C ALA A 788 30.56 33.03 -30.26
N GLN A 789 30.06 33.31 -29.05
CA GLN A 789 29.79 32.28 -28.04
C GLN A 789 28.68 31.30 -28.47
N LEU A 790 27.70 31.76 -29.24
CA LEU A 790 26.66 30.91 -29.82
C LEU A 790 27.22 29.92 -30.84
N ARG A 791 28.18 30.35 -31.68
CA ARG A 791 28.90 29.49 -32.63
C ARG A 791 29.78 28.48 -31.90
N GLU A 792 30.61 28.95 -30.96
CA GLU A 792 31.47 28.09 -30.12
C GLU A 792 30.67 27.00 -29.38
N MET A 793 29.51 27.35 -28.83
CA MET A 793 28.58 26.41 -28.19
C MET A 793 27.97 25.41 -29.20
N ALA A 794 27.61 25.85 -30.41
CA ALA A 794 27.11 24.96 -31.46
C ALA A 794 28.21 23.98 -31.92
N ASP A 795 29.40 24.46 -32.23
CA ASP A 795 30.53 23.65 -32.70
C ASP A 795 30.98 22.63 -31.63
N THR A 796 30.99 23.03 -30.35
CA THR A 796 31.44 22.18 -29.23
C THR A 796 30.47 21.04 -28.92
N HIS A 797 29.16 21.30 -28.96
CA HIS A 797 28.14 20.33 -28.55
C HIS A 797 27.44 19.62 -29.71
N VAL A 798 27.42 20.22 -30.89
CA VAL A 798 26.67 19.76 -32.06
C VAL A 798 27.41 20.13 -33.37
N PRO A 799 28.57 19.52 -33.67
CA PRO A 799 29.40 19.85 -34.84
C PRO A 799 28.79 19.54 -36.22
N GLN A 800 27.50 19.16 -36.29
CA GLN A 800 26.72 19.00 -37.52
C GLN A 800 25.37 19.76 -37.48
N ALA A 801 25.17 20.68 -36.52
CA ALA A 801 23.91 21.42 -36.35
C ALA A 801 23.50 22.20 -37.61
N LEU A 802 24.48 22.81 -38.27
CA LEU A 802 24.30 23.80 -39.33
C LEU A 802 23.93 23.18 -40.69
N GLU A 803 24.13 21.87 -40.86
CA GLU A 803 23.90 21.16 -42.12
C GLU A 803 22.52 20.48 -42.18
N ALA A 804 21.99 20.01 -41.04
CA ALA A 804 20.90 19.04 -41.01
C ALA A 804 19.47 19.61 -41.14
N THR A 805 19.25 20.92 -40.94
CA THR A 805 17.92 21.54 -41.02
C THR A 805 17.75 22.43 -42.26
N ALA A 806 17.48 21.77 -43.39
CA ALA A 806 17.34 22.39 -44.71
C ALA A 806 16.43 23.64 -44.78
N PRO A 807 15.17 23.65 -44.28
CA PRO A 807 14.33 24.84 -44.40
C PRO A 807 14.81 26.01 -43.51
N GLN A 808 15.29 25.74 -42.29
CA GLN A 808 15.86 26.78 -41.42
C GLN A 808 17.18 27.34 -41.98
N ARG A 809 17.98 26.55 -42.70
CA ARG A 809 19.21 27.03 -43.37
C ARG A 809 18.92 28.09 -44.43
N LEU A 810 17.90 27.88 -45.27
CA LEU A 810 17.50 28.88 -46.27
C LEU A 810 16.96 30.16 -45.61
N ALA A 811 16.12 30.03 -44.58
CA ALA A 811 15.59 31.20 -43.85
C ALA A 811 16.70 32.02 -43.17
N ASN A 812 17.67 31.36 -42.53
CA ASN A 812 18.84 32.03 -41.95
C ASN A 812 19.68 32.72 -43.03
N ALA A 813 19.99 32.04 -44.14
CA ALA A 813 20.73 32.62 -45.26
C ALA A 813 20.02 33.86 -45.84
N ALA A 814 18.72 33.77 -46.10
CA ALA A 814 17.93 34.88 -46.61
C ALA A 814 17.85 36.06 -45.62
N SER A 815 17.72 35.79 -44.32
CA SER A 815 17.76 36.81 -43.26
C SER A 815 19.12 37.50 -43.21
N ARG A 816 20.22 36.73 -43.15
CA ARG A 816 21.59 37.27 -43.21
C ARG A 816 21.79 38.19 -44.42
N LEU A 817 21.31 37.78 -45.61
CA LEU A 817 21.43 38.58 -46.82
C LEU A 817 20.59 39.87 -46.79
N ALA A 818 19.39 39.84 -46.22
CA ALA A 818 18.55 41.03 -46.07
C ALA A 818 19.18 42.06 -45.13
N PHE A 819 19.62 41.64 -43.94
CA PHE A 819 20.24 42.56 -42.98
C PHE A 819 21.67 42.97 -43.36
N ALA A 820 22.45 42.12 -44.05
CA ALA A 820 23.76 42.51 -44.59
C ALA A 820 23.64 43.57 -45.69
N ALA A 821 22.60 43.51 -46.54
CA ALA A 821 22.34 44.57 -47.53
C ALA A 821 22.03 45.92 -46.86
N ASP A 822 21.37 45.93 -45.70
CA ASP A 822 21.13 47.14 -44.91
C ASP A 822 22.36 47.63 -44.14
N GLU A 823 23.17 46.72 -43.58
CA GLU A 823 24.48 47.04 -42.98
C GLU A 823 25.40 47.70 -44.02
N GLN A 824 25.58 47.07 -45.19
CA GLN A 824 26.36 47.59 -46.32
C GLN A 824 25.84 48.96 -46.79
N LEU A 825 24.52 49.10 -46.91
CA LEU A 825 23.89 50.34 -47.37
C LEU A 825 24.10 51.49 -46.38
N ALA A 826 23.90 51.26 -45.09
CA ALA A 826 24.12 52.27 -44.05
C ALA A 826 25.61 52.69 -43.98
N ASN A 827 26.53 51.71 -44.00
CA ASN A 827 27.97 51.94 -43.99
C ASN A 827 28.43 52.79 -45.20
N LEU A 828 27.98 52.45 -46.42
CA LEU A 828 28.41 53.14 -47.63
C LEU A 828 27.74 54.51 -47.82
N VAL A 829 26.45 54.69 -47.49
CA VAL A 829 25.78 55.99 -47.61
C VAL A 829 26.29 56.99 -46.56
N PHE A 830 26.66 56.53 -45.36
CA PHE A 830 27.32 57.38 -44.38
C PHE A 830 28.71 57.84 -44.84
N ALA A 831 29.51 56.94 -45.44
CA ALA A 831 30.78 57.29 -46.06
C ALA A 831 30.60 58.24 -47.27
N GLU A 832 29.51 58.11 -48.04
CA GLU A 832 29.13 59.02 -49.11
C GLU A 832 28.76 60.41 -48.58
N GLN A 833 27.98 60.49 -47.49
CA GLN A 833 27.60 61.77 -46.86
C GLN A 833 28.82 62.50 -46.29
N LEU A 834 29.68 61.83 -45.52
CA LEU A 834 30.91 62.41 -44.96
C LEU A 834 31.91 62.92 -46.02
N LEU A 835 31.88 62.38 -47.24
CA LEU A 835 32.72 62.83 -48.36
C LEU A 835 32.03 63.82 -49.31
N ALA A 836 30.73 64.10 -49.12
CA ALA A 836 29.93 64.98 -49.97
C ALA A 836 29.44 66.27 -49.29
N GLU A 837 29.45 66.35 -47.96
CA GLU A 837 29.06 67.56 -47.24
C GLU A 837 30.05 68.73 -47.52
N PRO A 838 29.57 69.89 -48.02
CA PRO A 838 30.44 70.97 -48.48
C PRO A 838 30.84 71.98 -47.37
N GLU A 839 30.25 71.88 -46.17
CA GLU A 839 30.26 72.94 -45.14
C GLU A 839 30.92 72.54 -43.81
N THR A 840 31.40 71.30 -43.65
CA THR A 840 32.13 70.91 -42.42
C THR A 840 33.55 71.47 -42.43
N GLU A 841 33.87 72.33 -41.45
CA GLU A 841 35.19 72.99 -41.27
C GLU A 841 36.35 72.01 -41.00
N SER A 842 36.08 70.70 -40.85
CA SER A 842 37.06 69.65 -40.57
C SER A 842 37.67 68.97 -41.81
N LEU A 843 36.99 68.90 -42.96
CA LEU A 843 37.48 68.15 -44.14
C LEU A 843 37.91 69.07 -45.29
N VAL A 844 39.13 69.58 -45.18
CA VAL A 844 39.78 70.37 -46.24
C VAL A 844 40.48 69.45 -47.24
N PHE A 845 39.90 69.34 -48.43
CA PHE A 845 40.60 68.93 -49.64
C PHE A 845 41.04 70.18 -50.41
N ALA A 846 42.21 70.16 -51.05
CA ALA A 846 42.60 71.20 -52.00
C ALA A 846 41.61 71.24 -53.19
N ASP A 847 41.38 72.40 -53.82
CA ASP A 847 40.32 72.55 -54.83
C ASP A 847 40.41 71.54 -56.00
N ALA A 848 41.62 71.21 -56.45
CA ALA A 848 41.85 70.19 -57.47
C ALA A 848 41.46 68.78 -57.00
N ASP A 849 41.80 68.44 -55.75
CA ASP A 849 41.44 67.16 -55.11
C ASP A 849 39.94 67.09 -54.84
N ARG A 850 39.32 68.18 -54.38
CA ARG A 850 37.85 68.29 -54.20
C ARG A 850 37.12 68.07 -55.53
N GLN A 851 37.60 68.65 -56.63
CA GLN A 851 37.01 68.44 -57.96
C GLN A 851 37.26 67.01 -58.48
N ALA A 852 38.42 66.41 -58.18
CA ALA A 852 38.71 65.02 -58.55
C ALA A 852 37.92 64.00 -57.70
N LEU A 853 37.67 64.27 -56.42
CA LEU A 853 36.79 63.50 -55.52
C LEU A 853 35.36 63.47 -56.08
N ALA A 854 34.82 64.64 -56.43
CA ALA A 854 33.49 64.79 -57.01
C ALA A 854 33.33 64.14 -58.39
N MET A 855 34.39 64.12 -59.21
CA MET A 855 34.35 63.53 -60.56
C MET A 855 34.69 62.03 -60.63
N ARG A 856 35.36 61.46 -59.61
CA ARG A 856 35.88 60.07 -59.67
C ARG A 856 35.47 59.17 -58.51
N VAL A 857 35.46 59.69 -57.28
CA VAL A 857 35.23 58.87 -56.07
C VAL A 857 33.75 58.81 -55.74
N LEU A 858 33.08 59.96 -55.58
CA LEU A 858 31.66 60.02 -55.24
C LEU A 858 30.78 59.30 -56.29
N PRO A 859 30.94 59.48 -57.62
CA PRO A 859 30.09 58.80 -58.60
C PRO A 859 30.30 57.27 -58.63
N ALA A 860 31.52 56.81 -58.34
CA ALA A 860 31.84 55.39 -58.25
C ALA A 860 31.23 54.77 -56.98
N MET A 861 31.33 55.44 -55.84
CA MET A 861 30.74 54.97 -54.58
C MET A 861 29.20 55.00 -54.62
N ALA A 862 28.60 56.07 -55.16
CA ALA A 862 27.16 56.16 -55.45
C ALA A 862 26.67 55.00 -56.34
N SER A 863 27.50 54.53 -57.27
CA SER A 863 27.20 53.36 -58.11
C SER A 863 27.20 52.04 -57.32
N VAL A 864 28.09 51.86 -56.34
CA VAL A 864 28.06 50.70 -55.41
C VAL A 864 26.83 50.78 -54.51
N VAL A 865 26.57 51.95 -53.92
CA VAL A 865 25.39 52.25 -53.10
C VAL A 865 24.09 51.92 -53.84
N GLN A 866 23.97 52.29 -55.12
CA GLN A 866 22.78 52.02 -55.91
C GLN A 866 22.57 50.51 -56.20
N ASN A 867 23.65 49.73 -56.31
CA ASN A 867 23.55 48.27 -56.42
C ASN A 867 23.16 47.62 -55.08
N CYS A 868 23.66 48.13 -53.94
CA CYS A 868 23.22 47.68 -52.61
C CYS A 868 21.72 47.98 -52.38
N LYS A 869 21.26 49.19 -52.74
CA LYS A 869 19.83 49.58 -52.75
C LYS A 869 18.99 48.63 -53.63
N ALA A 870 19.51 48.23 -54.79
CA ALA A 870 18.84 47.30 -55.69
C ALA A 870 18.76 45.86 -55.14
N ALA A 871 19.75 45.42 -54.36
CA ALA A 871 19.79 44.09 -53.75
C ALA A 871 18.82 43.89 -52.56
N LYS A 872 18.49 44.96 -51.82
CA LYS A 872 17.57 44.91 -50.67
C LYS A 872 16.21 44.29 -51.00
N LEU A 873 15.59 44.68 -52.13
CA LEU A 873 14.25 44.20 -52.49
C LEU A 873 14.21 42.70 -52.87
N PRO A 874 15.13 42.16 -53.69
CA PRO A 874 15.31 40.72 -53.85
C PRO A 874 15.56 39.98 -52.53
N ALA A 875 16.43 40.50 -51.64
CA ALA A 875 16.72 39.84 -50.36
C ALA A 875 15.47 39.74 -49.46
N LEU A 876 14.69 40.81 -49.34
CA LEU A 876 13.42 40.82 -48.59
C LEU A 876 12.34 39.92 -49.21
N LYS A 877 12.36 39.71 -50.53
CA LYS A 877 11.48 38.73 -51.20
C LYS A 877 11.92 37.30 -50.90
N LEU A 878 13.23 37.02 -50.95
CA LEU A 878 13.80 35.72 -50.65
C LEU A 878 13.52 35.32 -49.19
N LEU A 879 13.66 36.26 -48.25
CA LEU A 879 13.33 36.03 -46.84
C LEU A 879 11.85 35.64 -46.66
N ARG A 880 10.92 36.37 -47.30
CA ARG A 880 9.49 36.03 -47.24
C ARG A 880 9.18 34.66 -47.86
N GLN A 881 9.80 34.32 -48.99
CA GLN A 881 9.65 32.99 -49.59
C GLN A 881 10.22 31.89 -48.70
N ALA A 882 11.37 32.10 -48.07
CA ALA A 882 11.98 31.15 -47.14
C ALA A 882 11.14 30.97 -45.86
N ASP A 883 10.57 32.06 -45.33
CA ASP A 883 9.61 32.01 -44.21
C ASP A 883 8.33 31.26 -44.58
N ASP A 884 7.78 31.48 -45.78
CA ASP A 884 6.58 30.79 -46.25
C ASP A 884 6.86 29.30 -46.57
N MET A 885 8.05 28.95 -47.07
CA MET A 885 8.51 27.54 -47.16
C MET A 885 8.67 26.91 -45.78
N LEU A 886 9.24 27.63 -44.81
CA LEU A 886 9.38 27.17 -43.42
C LEU A 886 8.01 26.94 -42.75
N ARG A 887 7.03 27.83 -42.98
CA ARG A 887 5.63 27.67 -42.54
C ARG A 887 4.91 26.52 -43.23
N ALA A 888 5.18 26.30 -44.52
CA ALA A 888 4.67 25.17 -45.29
C ALA A 888 5.38 23.84 -44.97
N ASN A 889 6.50 23.89 -44.22
CA ASN A 889 7.37 22.77 -43.91
C ASN A 889 7.96 22.08 -45.16
N VAL A 890 8.46 22.92 -46.08
CA VAL A 890 9.02 22.55 -47.39
C VAL A 890 10.51 22.92 -47.42
N ALA A 891 11.36 22.01 -47.88
CA ALA A 891 12.79 22.23 -48.07
C ALA A 891 13.09 22.62 -49.53
N ALA A 892 14.15 23.39 -49.75
CA ALA A 892 14.68 23.63 -51.10
C ALA A 892 15.67 22.52 -51.49
N ASN A 893 15.82 22.26 -52.80
CA ASN A 893 16.87 21.42 -53.37
C ASN A 893 18.27 21.84 -52.87
N ASP A 894 19.22 20.89 -52.77
CA ASP A 894 20.59 21.13 -52.27
C ASP A 894 21.31 22.30 -52.99
N ARG A 895 21.07 22.43 -54.29
CA ARG A 895 21.58 23.53 -55.14
C ARG A 895 21.15 24.93 -54.69
N ALA A 896 20.05 25.07 -53.95
CA ALA A 896 19.67 26.34 -53.33
C ALA A 896 20.62 26.72 -52.20
N PHE A 897 21.24 25.76 -51.50
CA PHE A 897 22.25 26.02 -50.48
C PHE A 897 23.60 26.37 -51.11
N GLU A 898 24.00 25.68 -52.18
CA GLU A 898 25.18 26.08 -52.98
C GLU A 898 25.07 27.55 -53.43
N LEU A 899 23.93 27.90 -54.07
CA LEU A 899 23.65 29.27 -54.49
C LEU A 899 23.52 30.26 -53.32
N ALA A 900 23.02 29.84 -52.16
CA ALA A 900 22.93 30.71 -50.99
C ALA A 900 24.30 30.97 -50.36
N ASP A 901 25.17 29.96 -50.29
CA ASP A 901 26.51 30.08 -49.75
C ASP A 901 27.41 30.93 -50.68
N ASP A 902 27.28 30.79 -52.01
CA ASP A 902 27.93 31.66 -53.00
C ASP A 902 27.57 33.16 -52.79
N VAL A 903 26.27 33.46 -52.68
CA VAL A 903 25.76 34.82 -52.45
C VAL A 903 26.19 35.35 -51.08
N LEU A 904 26.17 34.49 -50.05
CA LEU A 904 26.63 34.84 -48.71
C LEU A 904 28.11 35.19 -48.69
N GLN A 905 28.98 34.42 -49.37
CA GLN A 905 30.41 34.75 -49.45
C GLN A 905 30.62 36.11 -50.11
N ALA A 906 30.02 36.36 -51.28
CA ALA A 906 30.13 37.64 -51.98
C ALA A 906 29.56 38.82 -51.17
N SER A 907 28.57 38.56 -50.29
CA SER A 907 27.99 39.56 -49.39
C SER A 907 28.83 39.79 -48.13
N ASP A 908 29.45 38.76 -47.56
CA ASP A 908 30.40 38.88 -46.45
C ASP A 908 31.66 39.65 -46.91
N GLU A 909 32.18 39.40 -48.12
CA GLU A 909 33.24 40.18 -48.78
C GLU A 909 32.84 41.67 -48.92
N LEU A 910 31.64 41.96 -49.43
CA LEU A 910 31.15 43.32 -49.61
C LEU A 910 30.87 44.05 -48.27
N ARG A 911 30.42 43.31 -47.23
CA ARG A 911 30.27 43.86 -45.87
C ARG A 911 31.64 44.28 -45.34
N ASP A 912 32.63 43.40 -45.36
CA ASP A 912 33.94 43.68 -44.78
C ASP A 912 34.66 44.83 -45.51
N TYR A 913 34.43 44.98 -46.81
CA TYR A 913 34.78 46.21 -47.54
C TYR A 913 34.06 47.44 -46.97
N SER A 914 32.72 47.43 -46.92
CA SER A 914 31.93 48.60 -46.47
C SER A 914 32.25 49.08 -45.06
N VAL A 915 32.47 48.16 -44.11
CA VAL A 915 32.81 48.47 -42.71
C VAL A 915 34.20 49.08 -42.59
N ARG A 916 35.20 48.55 -43.33
CA ARG A 916 36.54 49.14 -43.39
C ARG A 916 36.54 50.51 -44.06
N VAL A 917 35.76 50.70 -45.13
CA VAL A 917 35.60 51.99 -45.82
C VAL A 917 35.00 53.05 -44.89
N ARG A 918 33.91 52.76 -44.16
CA ARG A 918 33.42 53.67 -43.11
C ARG A 918 34.53 53.98 -42.12
N SER A 919 35.19 52.96 -41.56
CA SER A 919 36.17 53.16 -40.48
C SER A 919 37.34 54.07 -40.88
N VAL A 920 37.75 54.05 -42.16
CA VAL A 920 38.80 54.94 -42.67
C VAL A 920 38.25 56.35 -42.98
N VAL A 921 37.09 56.48 -43.62
CA VAL A 921 36.47 57.80 -43.85
C VAL A 921 36.16 58.53 -42.53
N GLN A 922 35.68 57.79 -41.53
CA GLN A 922 35.41 58.28 -40.18
C GLN A 922 36.70 58.65 -39.42
N SER A 923 37.81 57.92 -39.61
CA SER A 923 39.08 58.26 -38.95
C SER A 923 39.68 59.56 -39.50
N TYR A 924 39.52 59.87 -40.79
CA TYR A 924 39.89 61.18 -41.34
C TYR A 924 39.10 62.32 -40.68
N PHE A 925 37.78 62.18 -40.52
CA PHE A 925 36.94 63.18 -39.86
C PHE A 925 37.30 63.37 -38.37
N VAL A 926 37.49 62.28 -37.63
CA VAL A 926 37.85 62.31 -36.20
C VAL A 926 39.24 62.91 -35.98
N SER A 927 40.22 62.59 -36.85
CA SER A 927 41.59 63.12 -36.72
C SER A 927 41.63 64.63 -36.92
N ALA A 928 40.88 65.17 -37.88
CA ALA A 928 40.77 66.62 -38.09
C ALA A 928 40.00 67.34 -36.97
N SER A 929 39.09 66.64 -36.27
CA SER A 929 38.39 67.16 -35.10
C SER A 929 39.20 67.08 -33.79
N ALA A 930 40.37 66.43 -33.79
CA ALA A 930 41.18 66.16 -32.59
C ALA A 930 42.32 67.18 -32.39
N GLY A 931 42.08 68.45 -32.71
CA GLY A 931 43.02 69.54 -32.42
C GLY A 931 43.26 69.70 -30.91
N ASP A 932 44.49 70.06 -30.54
CA ASP A 932 44.86 70.31 -29.15
C ASP A 932 44.10 71.54 -28.60
N GLY A 933 43.94 71.63 -27.28
CA GLY A 933 42.86 72.40 -26.61
C GLY A 933 42.82 73.93 -26.75
N ASP A 934 43.64 74.55 -27.62
CA ASP A 934 43.78 76.00 -27.79
C ASP A 934 43.48 76.48 -29.24
N GLY A 935 42.22 76.33 -29.65
CA GLY A 935 41.52 77.32 -30.51
C GLY A 935 41.77 77.36 -32.02
N GLU A 936 42.81 76.72 -32.57
CA GLU A 936 43.10 76.68 -34.03
C GLU A 936 43.12 75.22 -34.53
N PRO A 937 42.26 74.82 -35.50
CA PRO A 937 42.29 73.48 -36.06
C PRO A 937 43.55 73.28 -36.91
N ILE A 938 44.24 72.15 -36.72
CA ILE A 938 45.39 71.78 -37.58
C ILE A 938 44.84 71.27 -38.91
N MET A 939 44.59 72.22 -39.82
CA MET A 939 44.07 72.02 -41.17
C MET A 939 45.12 71.41 -42.11
N GLU A 940 45.66 70.23 -41.78
CA GLU A 940 46.40 69.44 -42.77
C GLU A 940 45.43 68.95 -43.85
N PRO A 941 45.61 69.34 -45.13
CA PRO A 941 44.67 68.98 -46.17
C PRO A 941 44.76 67.48 -46.47
N VAL A 942 43.62 66.77 -46.35
CA VAL A 942 43.56 65.33 -46.65
C VAL A 942 43.79 65.14 -48.15
N SER A 943 44.92 64.51 -48.52
CA SER A 943 45.23 64.31 -49.93
C SER A 943 44.38 63.17 -50.53
N LEU A 944 43.84 63.42 -51.71
CA LEU A 944 43.02 62.44 -52.43
C LEU A 944 43.83 61.19 -52.79
N GLU A 945 45.13 61.33 -53.05
CA GLU A 945 46.03 60.20 -53.28
C GLU A 945 46.10 59.27 -52.06
N ARG A 946 46.14 59.82 -50.84
CA ARG A 946 46.18 59.01 -49.61
C ARG A 946 44.87 58.25 -49.40
N LEU A 947 43.73 58.93 -49.55
CA LEU A 947 42.42 58.27 -49.48
C LEU A 947 42.28 57.17 -50.54
N GLN A 948 42.74 57.39 -51.77
CA GLN A 948 42.75 56.36 -52.82
C GLN A 948 43.71 55.21 -52.50
N GLN A 949 44.86 55.47 -51.87
CA GLN A 949 45.80 54.44 -51.44
C GLN A 949 45.23 53.57 -50.31
N ASP A 950 44.56 54.15 -49.31
CA ASP A 950 43.93 53.39 -48.22
C ASP A 950 42.72 52.58 -48.72
N LEU A 951 41.90 53.16 -49.59
CA LEU A 951 40.82 52.43 -50.27
C LEU A 951 41.37 51.28 -51.14
N ALA A 952 42.53 51.45 -51.78
CA ALA A 952 43.20 50.40 -52.54
C ALA A 952 43.76 49.29 -51.64
N SER A 953 44.36 49.64 -50.49
CA SER A 953 44.79 48.65 -49.49
C SER A 953 43.61 47.82 -48.99
N ILE A 954 42.48 48.46 -48.67
CA ILE A 954 41.25 47.76 -48.25
C ILE A 954 40.74 46.84 -49.37
N ALA A 955 40.69 47.29 -50.62
CA ALA A 955 40.24 46.48 -51.74
C ALA A 955 41.19 45.30 -52.04
N GLN A 956 42.50 45.48 -51.87
CA GLN A 956 43.49 44.42 -52.02
C GLN A 956 43.40 43.40 -50.88
N ASP A 957 43.23 43.85 -49.64
CA ASP A 957 43.04 43.00 -48.45
C ASP A 957 41.78 42.12 -48.52
N VAL A 958 40.68 42.66 -49.08
CA VAL A 958 39.37 42.01 -49.08
C VAL A 958 39.11 41.21 -50.36
N PHE A 959 39.50 41.74 -51.54
CA PHE A 959 39.21 41.11 -52.84
C PHE A 959 40.43 40.47 -53.52
N GLY A 960 41.64 40.62 -52.96
CA GLY A 960 42.87 39.98 -53.45
C GLY A 960 43.40 40.45 -54.82
N ALA A 961 42.74 41.40 -55.49
CA ALA A 961 43.04 41.82 -56.85
C ALA A 961 43.79 43.17 -56.92
N THR A 962 44.86 43.23 -57.70
CA THR A 962 45.80 44.38 -57.75
C THR A 962 45.67 45.27 -58.99
N GLU A 963 45.02 44.81 -60.07
CA GLU A 963 45.00 45.52 -61.37
C GLU A 963 43.76 46.41 -61.59
N ALA A 964 42.79 46.37 -60.69
CA ALA A 964 41.50 47.04 -60.83
C ALA A 964 41.34 48.23 -59.87
N THR A 965 40.46 49.17 -60.21
CA THR A 965 40.18 50.31 -59.30
C THR A 965 39.42 49.83 -58.05
N PRO A 966 39.68 50.40 -56.85
CA PRO A 966 39.16 49.84 -55.59
C PRO A 966 37.62 49.80 -55.52
N LEU A 967 37.00 50.93 -55.88
CA LEU A 967 35.53 51.03 -55.99
C LEU A 967 34.98 50.25 -57.19
N GLY A 968 35.80 49.97 -58.22
CA GLY A 968 35.45 49.11 -59.35
C GLY A 968 35.35 47.63 -58.96
N LEU A 969 36.23 47.16 -58.06
CA LEU A 969 36.12 45.82 -57.47
C LEU A 969 34.86 45.70 -56.62
N ALA A 970 34.62 46.64 -55.70
CA ALA A 970 33.40 46.68 -54.89
C ALA A 970 32.12 46.77 -55.76
N LEU A 971 32.15 47.53 -56.86
CA LEU A 971 31.07 47.57 -57.84
C LEU A 971 30.86 46.21 -58.50
N GLY A 972 31.93 45.53 -58.94
CA GLY A 972 31.87 44.18 -59.50
C GLY A 972 31.28 43.15 -58.55
N VAL A 973 31.65 43.20 -57.26
CA VAL A 973 31.09 42.32 -56.21
C VAL A 973 29.63 42.67 -55.91
N SER A 974 29.25 43.94 -55.81
CA SER A 974 27.83 44.32 -55.64
C SER A 974 26.95 43.86 -56.82
N GLN A 975 27.48 43.90 -58.04
CA GLN A 975 26.82 43.34 -59.23
C GLN A 975 26.83 41.81 -59.25
N ARG A 976 27.80 41.14 -58.63
CA ARG A 976 27.81 39.68 -58.41
C ARG A 976 26.68 39.30 -57.47
N VAL A 977 26.67 39.86 -56.25
CA VAL A 977 25.61 39.66 -55.24
C VAL A 977 24.21 39.88 -55.84
N GLY A 978 23.98 41.01 -56.52
CA GLY A 978 22.67 41.30 -57.12
C GLY A 978 22.21 40.29 -58.19
N ARG A 979 23.13 39.72 -58.97
CA ARG A 979 22.83 38.70 -59.99
C ARG A 979 22.56 37.33 -59.36
N GLU A 980 23.44 36.88 -58.47
CA GLU A 980 23.35 35.56 -57.85
C GLU A 980 22.14 35.49 -56.90
N LEU A 981 21.87 36.57 -56.14
CA LEU A 981 20.65 36.72 -55.32
C LEU A 981 19.36 36.65 -56.16
N SER A 982 19.36 37.25 -57.36
CA SER A 982 18.23 37.19 -58.29
C SER A 982 18.05 35.78 -58.88
N ALA A 983 19.14 35.05 -59.10
CA ALA A 983 19.09 33.66 -59.56
C ALA A 983 18.59 32.71 -58.46
N LEU A 984 19.03 32.91 -57.21
CA LEU A 984 18.53 32.18 -56.04
C LEU A 984 17.04 32.44 -55.80
N LEU A 985 16.60 33.71 -55.89
CA LEU A 985 15.18 34.10 -55.79
C LEU A 985 14.32 33.41 -56.86
N ALA A 986 14.81 33.33 -58.10
CA ALA A 986 14.11 32.61 -59.16
C ALA A 986 14.05 31.09 -58.88
N PHE A 987 15.19 30.49 -58.51
CA PHE A 987 15.29 29.05 -58.24
C PHE A 987 14.41 28.59 -57.06
N VAL A 988 14.31 29.41 -56.00
CA VAL A 988 13.44 29.17 -54.83
C VAL A 988 11.96 29.46 -55.16
N GLY A 989 11.68 30.34 -56.11
CA GLY A 989 10.32 30.64 -56.58
C GLY A 989 9.72 29.61 -57.54
N ASP A 990 10.51 28.67 -58.06
CA ASP A 990 10.04 27.57 -58.91
C ASP A 990 9.53 26.40 -58.04
N ASP A 991 8.22 26.15 -58.03
CA ASP A 991 7.56 25.04 -57.30
C ASP A 991 8.18 23.64 -57.56
N GLN A 992 8.92 23.47 -58.66
CA GLN A 992 9.60 22.20 -58.99
C GLN A 992 10.89 21.97 -58.18
N ASN A 993 11.43 23.01 -57.53
CA ASN A 993 12.61 22.93 -56.66
C ASN A 993 12.28 22.75 -55.18
N ALA A 994 10.98 22.67 -54.85
CA ALA A 994 10.44 22.44 -53.52
C ALA A 994 10.31 20.94 -53.22
N GLN A 995 11.04 20.45 -52.21
CA GLN A 995 10.92 19.09 -51.69
C GLN A 995 10.11 19.09 -50.38
N ALA A 996 9.33 18.04 -50.15
CA ALA A 996 8.77 17.80 -48.82
C ALA A 996 9.92 17.60 -47.81
N ALA A 997 9.95 18.39 -46.74
CA ALA A 997 11.01 18.26 -45.75
C ALA A 997 10.94 16.87 -45.10
N ASN A 998 12.08 16.16 -45.05
CA ASN A 998 12.22 14.89 -44.34
C ASN A 998 12.24 15.15 -42.82
N CYS A 999 11.09 15.54 -42.28
CA CYS A 999 10.90 15.69 -40.84
C CYS A 999 10.93 14.30 -40.18
N ALA A 1000 12.12 13.92 -39.71
CA ALA A 1000 12.26 12.91 -38.68
C ALA A 1000 11.29 13.25 -37.53
N GLU A 1001 10.65 12.22 -36.98
CA GLU A 1001 9.78 12.41 -35.82
C GLU A 1001 10.59 13.03 -34.67
N ALA A 1002 10.14 14.17 -34.15
CA ALA A 1002 10.90 14.97 -33.20
C ALA A 1002 11.37 14.10 -32.01
N PRO A 1003 12.63 14.24 -31.55
CA PRO A 1003 13.28 13.24 -30.70
C PRO A 1003 12.52 12.96 -29.40
N TRP A 1004 11.83 13.96 -28.84
CA TRP A 1004 10.98 13.77 -27.67
C TRP A 1004 9.71 12.94 -27.96
N VAL A 1005 9.08 13.06 -29.14
CA VAL A 1005 7.93 12.21 -29.50
C VAL A 1005 8.39 10.78 -29.77
N ALA A 1006 9.50 10.60 -30.50
CA ALA A 1006 10.11 9.28 -30.71
C ALA A 1006 10.53 8.62 -29.38
N ARG A 1007 11.09 9.38 -28.43
CA ARG A 1007 11.46 8.90 -27.09
C ARG A 1007 10.24 8.65 -26.19
N ALA A 1008 9.16 9.42 -26.33
CA ALA A 1008 7.88 9.13 -25.71
C ALA A 1008 7.24 7.83 -26.27
N GLN A 1009 7.38 7.55 -27.57
CA GLN A 1009 6.98 6.27 -28.15
C GLN A 1009 7.81 5.11 -27.60
N GLN A 1010 9.15 5.25 -27.53
CA GLN A 1010 10.03 4.25 -26.90
C GLN A 1010 9.67 4.01 -25.43
N PHE A 1011 9.38 5.07 -24.67
CA PHE A 1011 8.91 4.96 -23.30
C PHE A 1011 7.58 4.21 -23.23
N LYS A 1012 6.58 4.58 -24.03
CA LYS A 1012 5.27 3.89 -24.09
C LYS A 1012 5.42 2.41 -24.47
N ALA A 1013 6.30 2.08 -25.42
CA ALA A 1013 6.60 0.70 -25.81
C ALA A 1013 7.24 -0.09 -24.65
N SER A 1014 8.22 0.48 -23.93
CA SER A 1014 8.82 -0.17 -22.76
C SER A 1014 7.84 -0.29 -21.58
N LEU A 1015 6.91 0.64 -21.41
CA LEU A 1015 5.82 0.53 -20.43
C LEU A 1015 4.87 -0.62 -20.77
N VAL A 1016 4.48 -0.77 -22.04
CA VAL A 1016 3.68 -1.93 -22.50
C VAL A 1016 4.43 -3.25 -22.27
N GLN A 1017 5.72 -3.32 -22.61
CA GLN A 1017 6.56 -4.50 -22.33
C GLN A 1017 6.61 -4.83 -20.83
N ASN A 1018 6.68 -3.82 -19.95
CA ASN A 1018 6.57 -4.04 -18.51
C ASN A 1018 5.18 -4.60 -18.11
N THR A 1019 4.07 -4.13 -18.70
CA THR A 1019 2.74 -4.74 -18.41
C THR A 1019 2.61 -6.18 -18.89
N ASP A 1020 3.29 -6.57 -19.97
CA ASP A 1020 3.36 -7.96 -20.43
C ASP A 1020 4.23 -8.84 -19.51
N VAL A 1021 5.33 -8.30 -18.98
CA VAL A 1021 6.17 -8.96 -17.97
C VAL A 1021 5.42 -9.09 -16.65
N GLU A 1022 4.66 -8.08 -16.23
CA GLU A 1022 3.77 -8.18 -15.07
C GLU A 1022 2.68 -9.24 -15.27
N ARG A 1023 2.07 -9.31 -16.48
CA ARG A 1023 1.05 -10.34 -16.78
C ARG A 1023 1.65 -11.74 -16.68
N ARG A 1024 2.81 -11.98 -17.29
CA ARG A 1024 3.56 -13.24 -17.12
C ARG A 1024 3.98 -13.53 -15.69
N THR A 1025 4.29 -12.49 -14.91
CA THR A 1025 4.58 -12.66 -13.48
C THR A 1025 3.34 -13.11 -12.73
N ARG A 1026 2.15 -12.53 -13.00
CA ARG A 1026 0.86 -12.96 -12.43
C ARG A 1026 0.51 -14.40 -12.85
N GLU A 1027 0.62 -14.72 -14.14
CA GLU A 1027 0.42 -16.07 -14.69
C GLU A 1027 1.31 -17.10 -13.95
N LEU A 1028 2.61 -16.83 -13.82
CA LEU A 1028 3.54 -17.69 -13.07
C LEU A 1028 3.24 -17.75 -11.57
N GLU A 1029 2.78 -16.66 -10.94
CA GLU A 1029 2.35 -16.70 -9.54
C GLU A 1029 1.08 -17.55 -9.34
N GLU A 1030 0.15 -17.53 -10.29
CA GLU A 1030 -1.06 -18.37 -10.30
C GLU A 1030 -0.71 -19.85 -10.51
N GLU A 1031 0.16 -20.18 -11.47
CA GLU A 1031 0.70 -21.54 -11.64
C GLU A 1031 1.38 -22.05 -10.35
N ILE A 1032 2.23 -21.23 -9.74
CA ILE A 1032 2.92 -21.55 -8.47
C ILE A 1032 1.93 -21.73 -7.31
N VAL A 1033 0.79 -21.02 -7.30
CA VAL A 1033 -0.29 -21.23 -6.31
C VAL A 1033 -1.06 -22.53 -6.60
N SER A 1034 -1.31 -22.84 -7.88
CA SER A 1034 -1.97 -24.09 -8.29
C SER A 1034 -1.14 -25.32 -7.91
N VAL A 1035 0.16 -25.34 -8.27
CA VAL A 1035 1.09 -26.41 -7.91
C VAL A 1035 1.20 -26.57 -6.38
N ARG A 1036 1.17 -25.47 -5.61
CA ARG A 1036 1.15 -25.54 -4.14
C ARG A 1036 -0.16 -26.12 -3.58
N ARG A 1037 -1.31 -25.90 -4.23
CA ARG A 1037 -2.58 -26.56 -3.85
C ARG A 1037 -2.52 -28.07 -4.14
N GLU A 1038 -2.03 -28.46 -5.32
CA GLU A 1038 -1.81 -29.87 -5.67
C GLU A 1038 -0.84 -30.59 -4.71
N LEU A 1039 0.22 -29.90 -4.27
CA LEU A 1039 1.18 -30.45 -3.32
C LEU A 1039 0.58 -30.60 -1.92
N LYS A 1040 -0.18 -29.60 -1.42
CA LYS A 1040 -0.96 -29.73 -0.17
C LYS A 1040 -1.90 -30.95 -0.18
N LEU A 1041 -2.62 -31.16 -1.28
CA LEU A 1041 -3.55 -32.29 -1.43
C LEU A 1041 -2.82 -33.65 -1.43
N ARG A 1042 -1.64 -33.73 -2.08
CA ARG A 1042 -0.80 -34.93 -2.01
C ARG A 1042 -0.22 -35.15 -0.61
N ASP A 1043 0.24 -34.12 0.07
CA ASP A 1043 0.72 -34.22 1.45
C ASP A 1043 -0.40 -34.67 2.42
N GLN A 1044 -1.63 -34.19 2.23
CA GLN A 1044 -2.78 -34.65 3.01
C GLN A 1044 -3.05 -36.15 2.76
N ALA A 1045 -3.13 -36.58 1.50
CA ALA A 1045 -3.33 -37.98 1.16
C ALA A 1045 -2.20 -38.89 1.68
N LEU A 1046 -0.97 -38.38 1.76
CA LEU A 1046 0.17 -39.07 2.39
C LEU A 1046 0.05 -39.15 3.92
N ARG A 1047 -0.41 -38.09 4.60
CA ARG A 1047 -0.69 -38.13 6.05
C ARG A 1047 -1.81 -39.11 6.39
N GLU A 1048 -2.91 -39.08 5.63
CA GLU A 1048 -4.02 -40.03 5.76
C GLU A 1048 -3.55 -41.47 5.48
N GLY A 1049 -2.65 -41.66 4.50
CA GLY A 1049 -1.97 -42.93 4.25
C GLY A 1049 -1.09 -43.39 5.42
N SER A 1050 -0.35 -42.48 6.07
CA SER A 1050 0.50 -42.78 7.23
C SER A 1050 -0.35 -43.23 8.43
N VAL A 1051 -1.35 -42.45 8.82
CA VAL A 1051 -2.26 -42.78 9.93
C VAL A 1051 -2.97 -44.12 9.66
N LYS A 1052 -3.40 -44.37 8.42
CA LYS A 1052 -4.00 -45.65 8.03
C LYS A 1052 -3.00 -46.81 8.12
N THR A 1053 -1.73 -46.58 7.84
CA THR A 1053 -0.66 -47.59 7.97
C THR A 1053 -0.41 -47.88 9.46
N GLU A 1054 -0.22 -46.86 10.29
CA GLU A 1054 -0.09 -47.02 11.74
C GLU A 1054 -1.28 -47.73 12.39
N MET A 1055 -2.52 -47.44 11.95
CA MET A 1055 -3.71 -48.14 12.45
C MET A 1055 -3.72 -49.62 12.03
N LEU A 1056 -3.19 -49.96 10.84
CA LEU A 1056 -3.04 -51.34 10.40
C LEU A 1056 -1.90 -52.05 11.14
N GLU A 1057 -0.80 -51.37 11.46
CA GLU A 1057 0.31 -51.87 12.26
C GLU A 1057 -0.11 -52.11 13.71
N LYS A 1058 -0.72 -51.13 14.38
CA LYS A 1058 -1.29 -51.27 15.73
C LYS A 1058 -2.31 -52.41 15.78
N ARG A 1059 -3.13 -52.58 14.73
CA ARG A 1059 -4.04 -53.72 14.60
C ARG A 1059 -3.30 -55.04 14.40
N ALA A 1060 -2.25 -55.09 13.59
CA ALA A 1060 -1.41 -56.27 13.42
C ALA A 1060 -0.73 -56.68 14.73
N ASP A 1061 -0.23 -55.73 15.52
CA ASP A 1061 0.36 -55.99 16.84
C ASP A 1061 -0.67 -56.50 17.85
N THR A 1062 -1.90 -55.97 17.88
CA THR A 1062 -2.96 -56.54 18.73
C THR A 1062 -3.32 -57.97 18.31
N MET A 1063 -3.41 -58.24 17.01
CA MET A 1063 -3.62 -59.60 16.49
C MET A 1063 -2.44 -60.53 16.80
N ARG A 1064 -1.20 -60.00 16.81
CA ARG A 1064 0.02 -60.73 17.15
C ARG A 1064 0.04 -61.12 18.62
N ARG A 1065 -0.25 -60.18 19.54
CA ARG A 1065 -0.38 -60.46 20.98
C ARG A 1065 -1.50 -61.45 21.26
N GLN A 1066 -2.64 -61.34 20.57
CA GLN A 1066 -3.72 -62.33 20.65
C GLN A 1066 -3.29 -63.72 20.14
N ALA A 1067 -2.52 -63.80 19.04
CA ALA A 1067 -1.97 -65.07 18.54
C ALA A 1067 -0.92 -65.67 19.48
N GLU A 1068 -0.11 -64.83 20.15
CA GLU A 1068 0.86 -65.23 21.17
C GLU A 1068 0.14 -65.77 22.42
N GLN A 1069 -0.87 -65.06 22.94
CA GLN A 1069 -1.73 -65.52 24.03
C GLN A 1069 -2.47 -66.82 23.71
N VAL A 1070 -3.03 -66.96 22.49
CA VAL A 1070 -3.64 -68.22 22.03
C VAL A 1070 -2.58 -69.33 21.90
N GLY A 1071 -1.34 -69.00 21.56
CA GLY A 1071 -0.21 -69.92 21.55
C GLY A 1071 0.19 -70.39 22.96
N GLU A 1072 0.11 -69.52 23.97
CA GLU A 1072 0.36 -69.87 25.37
C GLU A 1072 -0.77 -70.69 25.97
N LEU A 1073 -2.02 -70.31 25.73
CA LEU A 1073 -3.21 -71.10 26.09
C LEU A 1073 -3.19 -72.49 25.46
N ARG A 1074 -2.73 -72.62 24.20
CA ARG A 1074 -2.49 -73.93 23.56
C ARG A 1074 -1.40 -74.74 24.27
N LYS A 1075 -0.24 -74.16 24.58
CA LYS A 1075 0.82 -74.86 25.35
C LYS A 1075 0.33 -75.32 26.73
N LEU A 1076 -0.50 -74.53 27.39
CA LEU A 1076 -1.11 -74.88 28.68
C LEU A 1076 -2.14 -76.01 28.53
N LEU A 1077 -2.96 -75.98 27.47
CA LEU A 1077 -3.92 -77.04 27.15
C LEU A 1077 -3.21 -78.35 26.75
N ASP A 1078 -2.19 -78.29 25.88
CA ASP A 1078 -1.34 -79.43 25.51
C ASP A 1078 -0.66 -80.02 26.76
N GLY A 1079 -0.13 -79.16 27.64
CA GLY A 1079 0.43 -79.55 28.93
C GLY A 1079 -0.58 -80.14 29.91
N ALA A 1080 -1.85 -79.74 29.83
CA ALA A 1080 -2.95 -80.34 30.59
C ALA A 1080 -3.32 -81.71 30.02
N HIS A 1081 -3.45 -81.86 28.70
CA HIS A 1081 -3.70 -83.14 28.03
C HIS A 1081 -2.56 -84.15 28.21
N ILE A 1082 -1.31 -83.70 28.36
CA ILE A 1082 -0.20 -84.57 28.74
C ILE A 1082 -0.37 -85.07 30.18
N LYS A 1083 -0.77 -84.20 31.11
CA LYS A 1083 -1.06 -84.61 32.51
C LYS A 1083 -2.25 -85.56 32.58
N GLU A 1084 -3.34 -85.24 31.90
CA GLU A 1084 -4.54 -86.05 31.74
C GLU A 1084 -4.16 -87.47 31.28
N LYS A 1085 -3.40 -87.59 30.20
CA LYS A 1085 -2.86 -88.89 29.74
C LYS A 1085 -1.98 -89.59 30.77
N THR A 1086 -1.11 -88.89 31.49
CA THR A 1086 -0.33 -89.54 32.57
C THR A 1086 -1.19 -89.95 33.78
N TYR A 1087 -2.35 -89.32 33.99
CA TYR A 1087 -3.34 -89.77 34.97
C TYR A 1087 -4.15 -90.94 34.44
N ASP A 1088 -4.52 -90.97 33.16
CA ASP A 1088 -5.16 -92.12 32.51
C ASP A 1088 -4.23 -93.34 32.51
N GLU A 1089 -2.97 -93.19 32.10
CA GLU A 1089 -1.93 -94.23 32.18
C GLU A 1089 -1.71 -94.71 33.62
N ALA A 1090 -1.76 -93.81 34.61
CA ALA A 1090 -1.67 -94.18 36.03
C ALA A 1090 -2.96 -94.86 36.55
N LEU A 1091 -4.14 -94.51 36.04
CA LEU A 1091 -5.41 -95.15 36.34
C LEU A 1091 -5.52 -96.53 35.68
N GLU A 1092 -5.02 -96.71 34.45
CA GLU A 1092 -4.86 -98.01 33.80
C GLU A 1092 -3.85 -98.87 34.57
N SER A 1093 -2.73 -98.30 35.05
CA SER A 1093 -1.81 -99.01 35.96
C SER A 1093 -2.53 -99.45 37.23
N LEU A 1094 -3.22 -98.53 37.94
CA LEU A 1094 -3.95 -98.84 39.17
C LEU A 1094 -5.09 -99.83 38.94
N GLN A 1095 -5.77 -99.79 37.79
CA GLN A 1095 -6.77 -100.78 37.41
C GLN A 1095 -6.14 -102.13 37.11
N SER A 1096 -4.98 -102.17 36.45
CA SER A 1096 -4.24 -103.42 36.22
C SER A 1096 -3.67 -104.01 37.52
N GLU A 1097 -3.26 -103.16 38.47
CA GLU A 1097 -2.85 -103.56 39.82
C GLU A 1097 -4.06 -104.02 40.65
N MET A 1098 -5.21 -103.35 40.53
CA MET A 1098 -6.47 -103.78 41.16
C MET A 1098 -6.96 -105.10 40.57
N ASP A 1099 -6.92 -105.29 39.25
CA ASP A 1099 -7.26 -106.54 38.58
C ASP A 1099 -6.25 -107.65 38.86
N ALA A 1100 -4.96 -107.32 39.03
CA ALA A 1100 -3.94 -108.27 39.47
C ALA A 1100 -4.11 -108.65 40.94
N LEU A 1101 -4.46 -107.71 41.82
CA LEU A 1101 -4.81 -107.95 43.22
C LEU A 1101 -6.18 -108.63 43.37
N GLU A 1102 -7.12 -108.43 42.46
CA GLU A 1102 -8.37 -109.19 42.37
C GLU A 1102 -8.12 -110.59 41.82
N ALA A 1103 -7.28 -110.75 40.79
CA ALA A 1103 -6.85 -112.05 40.30
C ALA A 1103 -6.05 -112.80 41.36
N GLU A 1104 -5.20 -112.12 42.14
CA GLU A 1104 -4.52 -112.71 43.30
C GLU A 1104 -5.49 -112.94 44.46
N CYS A 1105 -6.47 -112.10 44.74
CA CYS A 1105 -7.51 -112.40 45.74
C CYS A 1105 -8.41 -113.55 45.30
N ARG A 1106 -8.68 -113.72 44.01
CA ARG A 1106 -9.38 -114.86 43.42
C ARG A 1106 -8.50 -116.11 43.48
N ARG A 1107 -7.19 -116.00 43.20
CA ARG A 1107 -6.20 -117.08 43.33
C ARG A 1107 -5.93 -117.45 44.78
N LEU A 1108 -6.00 -116.51 45.72
CA LEU A 1108 -5.88 -116.69 47.16
C LEU A 1108 -7.17 -117.22 47.75
N ARG A 1109 -8.37 -116.85 47.25
CA ARG A 1109 -9.64 -117.51 47.60
C ARG A 1109 -9.73 -118.92 47.00
N GLN A 1110 -9.17 -119.16 45.81
CA GLN A 1110 -9.01 -120.50 45.25
C GLN A 1110 -7.94 -121.29 46.01
N ALA A 1111 -6.85 -120.66 46.46
CA ALA A 1111 -5.84 -121.27 47.32
C ALA A 1111 -6.31 -121.41 48.77
N GLU A 1112 -7.30 -120.64 49.22
CA GLU A 1112 -7.97 -120.78 50.52
C GLU A 1112 -9.03 -121.88 50.46
N ALA A 1113 -9.77 -122.00 49.35
CA ALA A 1113 -10.61 -123.17 49.06
C ALA A 1113 -9.77 -124.44 48.92
N ALA A 1114 -8.63 -124.36 48.24
CA ALA A 1114 -7.66 -125.46 48.15
C ALA A 1114 -6.97 -125.72 49.50
N ALA A 1115 -6.63 -124.71 50.31
CA ALA A 1115 -6.05 -124.88 51.64
C ALA A 1115 -7.06 -125.39 52.68
N LYS A 1116 -8.36 -125.07 52.54
CA LYS A 1116 -9.45 -125.74 53.25
C LYS A 1116 -9.60 -127.22 52.83
N HIS A 1117 -8.99 -127.62 51.72
CA HIS A 1117 -8.81 -129.01 51.29
C HIS A 1117 -7.38 -129.57 51.45
N ALA A 1118 -6.36 -128.74 51.78
CA ALA A 1118 -4.94 -129.09 51.69
C ALA A 1118 -4.03 -128.46 52.78
N ILE A 1119 -4.61 -127.95 53.88
CA ILE A 1119 -3.90 -127.76 55.14
C ILE A 1119 -4.49 -128.71 56.19
N GLN A 1120 -4.38 -129.99 55.88
CA GLN A 1120 -3.73 -130.88 56.84
C GLN A 1120 -2.21 -130.81 56.57
N ALA A 1121 -1.44 -130.32 57.56
CA ALA A 1121 0.03 -130.19 57.61
C ALA A 1121 0.74 -129.15 56.68
N GLY A 1122 1.82 -128.50 57.18
CA GLY A 1122 2.87 -127.93 56.31
C GLY A 1122 3.49 -126.53 56.62
N HIS A 1123 4.23 -126.39 57.72
CA HIS A 1123 5.02 -125.21 58.17
C HIS A 1123 5.86 -124.36 57.13
N ALA A 1124 5.82 -123.02 57.32
CA ALA A 1124 6.96 -122.05 57.49
C ALA A 1124 7.89 -121.49 56.34
N ALA A 1125 7.79 -120.14 56.16
CA ALA A 1125 8.85 -119.09 56.25
C ALA A 1125 9.93 -118.76 55.16
N THR A 1126 10.28 -117.46 55.07
CA THR A 1126 11.41 -116.76 54.36
C THR A 1126 11.49 -116.84 52.82
N GLY A 1127 12.17 -115.97 52.04
CA GLY A 1127 12.98 -114.74 52.29
C GLY A 1127 13.41 -114.05 50.96
N ALA A 1128 14.06 -112.87 50.98
CA ALA A 1128 14.46 -112.06 49.79
C ALA A 1128 15.81 -112.50 49.13
N PRO A 1129 16.21 -112.00 47.92
CA PRO A 1129 16.99 -110.74 47.84
C PRO A 1129 17.01 -109.95 46.47
N MET A 1130 17.72 -108.81 46.47
CA MET A 1130 18.27 -108.00 45.33
C MET A 1130 19.79 -108.35 45.15
N PRO A 1131 20.64 -107.88 44.16
CA PRO A 1131 20.77 -106.47 43.70
C PRO A 1131 21.49 -106.10 42.35
N THR A 1132 21.68 -104.77 42.14
CA THR A 1132 22.76 -104.05 41.40
C THR A 1132 23.08 -104.25 39.91
N ASP A 1133 23.13 -103.14 39.17
CA ASP A 1133 24.35 -102.70 38.45
C ASP A 1133 24.40 -101.15 38.34
N LEU A 1134 25.56 -100.53 38.57
CA LEU A 1134 25.71 -99.06 38.73
C LEU A 1134 26.83 -98.42 37.87
N LEU A 1135 27.77 -99.19 37.32
CA LEU A 1135 28.90 -98.62 36.57
C LEU A 1135 28.47 -98.04 35.21
N GLY A 1136 27.45 -98.63 34.57
CA GLY A 1136 26.99 -98.26 33.23
C GLY A 1136 26.47 -96.81 33.09
N LEU A 1137 25.96 -96.20 34.17
CA LEU A 1137 25.49 -94.81 34.15
C LEU A 1137 26.65 -93.82 34.02
N ARG A 1138 27.78 -94.07 34.69
CA ARG A 1138 28.90 -93.12 34.81
C ARG A 1138 29.50 -92.76 33.44
N ASN A 1139 29.64 -93.75 32.56
CA ASN A 1139 30.20 -93.53 31.23
C ASN A 1139 29.23 -92.78 30.29
N LYS A 1140 27.90 -92.98 30.46
CA LYS A 1140 26.88 -92.21 29.72
C LYS A 1140 26.85 -90.74 30.13
N ILE A 1141 27.04 -90.45 31.43
CA ILE A 1141 27.07 -89.07 31.95
C ILE A 1141 28.23 -88.27 31.33
N VAL A 1142 29.44 -88.84 31.23
CA VAL A 1142 30.60 -88.15 30.65
C VAL A 1142 30.40 -87.86 29.16
N ALA A 1143 29.82 -88.80 28.39
CA ALA A 1143 29.49 -88.58 26.99
C ALA A 1143 28.46 -87.45 26.80
N LEU A 1144 27.39 -87.45 27.61
CA LEU A 1144 26.37 -86.40 27.59
C LEU A 1144 26.93 -85.02 27.94
N GLN A 1145 27.86 -84.93 28.90
CA GLN A 1145 28.51 -83.67 29.27
C GLN A 1145 29.29 -83.03 28.11
N GLY A 1146 29.95 -83.83 27.26
CA GLY A 1146 30.63 -83.35 26.06
C GLY A 1146 29.66 -82.70 25.06
N SER A 1147 28.55 -83.37 24.75
CA SER A 1147 27.50 -82.82 23.87
C SER A 1147 26.86 -81.55 24.47
N LEU A 1148 26.68 -81.49 25.79
CA LEU A 1148 26.09 -80.35 26.49
C LEU A 1148 26.99 -79.10 26.43
N VAL A 1149 28.32 -79.26 26.45
CA VAL A 1149 29.27 -78.14 26.25
C VAL A 1149 29.24 -77.63 24.81
N TYR A 1150 29.17 -78.53 23.81
CA TYR A 1150 29.04 -78.13 22.41
C TYR A 1150 27.75 -77.34 22.16
N LEU A 1151 26.60 -77.89 22.56
CA LEU A 1151 25.28 -77.26 22.42
C LEU A 1151 25.17 -75.93 23.19
N ARG A 1152 25.85 -75.79 24.34
CA ARG A 1152 25.94 -74.50 25.06
C ARG A 1152 26.80 -73.48 24.33
N ARG A 1153 27.92 -73.88 23.72
CA ARG A 1153 28.80 -72.99 22.95
C ARG A 1153 28.12 -72.50 21.67
N GLU A 1154 27.35 -73.37 21.01
CA GLU A 1154 26.57 -73.01 19.83
C GLU A 1154 25.36 -72.13 20.18
N ASN A 1155 24.63 -72.43 21.28
CA ASN A 1155 23.61 -71.53 21.81
C ASN A 1155 24.19 -70.16 22.21
N ALA A 1156 25.39 -70.11 22.79
CA ALA A 1156 26.06 -68.85 23.11
C ALA A 1156 26.42 -68.06 21.83
N HIS A 1157 26.87 -68.74 20.77
CA HIS A 1157 27.17 -68.09 19.49
C HIS A 1157 25.91 -67.57 18.78
N LEU A 1158 24.81 -68.33 18.81
CA LEU A 1158 23.51 -67.92 18.26
C LEU A 1158 22.89 -66.77 19.06
N ARG A 1159 23.00 -66.78 20.40
CA ARG A 1159 22.57 -65.65 21.26
C ARG A 1159 23.44 -64.41 21.04
N ALA A 1160 24.76 -64.56 20.88
CA ALA A 1160 25.64 -63.45 20.54
C ALA A 1160 25.33 -62.86 19.16
N LYS A 1161 24.91 -63.69 18.19
CA LYS A 1161 24.48 -63.21 16.86
C LYS A 1161 23.14 -62.45 16.90
N ALA A 1162 22.34 -62.63 17.95
CA ALA A 1162 21.17 -61.80 18.26
C ALA A 1162 21.50 -60.54 19.10
N LEU A 1163 22.77 -60.34 19.45
CA LEU A 1163 23.32 -59.13 20.10
C LEU A 1163 24.49 -58.55 19.27
N SER A 1164 24.41 -58.60 17.93
CA SER A 1164 25.39 -57.87 17.10
C SER A 1164 25.17 -56.37 17.24
N THR A 1165 26.20 -55.63 17.60
CA THR A 1165 26.14 -54.17 17.78
C THR A 1165 26.20 -53.38 16.47
N ASP A 1166 26.25 -54.06 15.32
CA ASP A 1166 26.44 -53.46 13.99
C ASP A 1166 25.24 -52.59 13.51
N GLU A 1167 24.09 -52.66 14.18
CA GLU A 1167 22.90 -51.86 13.87
C GLU A 1167 22.75 -50.62 14.78
N LEU A 1168 23.68 -50.35 15.70
CA LEU A 1168 23.69 -49.15 16.55
C LEU A 1168 24.65 -48.08 16.02
N PRO A 1169 24.19 -46.82 15.80
CA PRO A 1169 25.07 -45.75 15.36
C PRO A 1169 26.06 -45.34 16.46
N GLU A 1170 27.25 -44.87 16.07
CA GLU A 1170 28.29 -44.44 17.01
C GLU A 1170 27.80 -43.37 18.00
N LEU A 1171 28.03 -43.61 19.29
CA LEU A 1171 27.69 -42.68 20.37
C LEU A 1171 28.58 -41.43 20.34
N HIS A 1172 28.19 -40.47 19.51
CA HIS A 1172 28.85 -39.18 19.38
C HIS A 1172 28.72 -38.35 20.67
N VAL A 1173 29.76 -38.36 21.50
CA VAL A 1173 29.84 -37.52 22.70
C VAL A 1173 29.79 -36.04 22.27
N PRO A 1174 28.83 -35.23 22.74
CA PRO A 1174 28.67 -33.85 22.28
C PRO A 1174 29.87 -32.99 22.72
N MET A 1175 30.71 -32.65 21.75
CA MET A 1175 31.95 -31.89 21.94
C MET A 1175 31.66 -30.56 22.65
N GLN A 1176 32.31 -30.31 23.79
CA GLN A 1176 32.09 -29.10 24.59
C GLN A 1176 32.34 -27.84 23.75
N ARG A 1177 31.41 -26.88 23.82
CA ARG A 1177 31.45 -25.66 23.00
C ARG A 1177 32.70 -24.83 23.33
N SER A 1178 33.61 -24.71 22.36
CA SER A 1178 34.81 -23.87 22.49
C SER A 1178 34.44 -22.44 22.91
N PRO A 1179 35.05 -21.89 23.99
CA PRO A 1179 34.68 -20.58 24.51
C PRO A 1179 34.92 -19.46 23.49
N PHE A 1180 35.91 -19.62 22.60
CA PHE A 1180 36.20 -18.70 21.51
C PHE A 1180 35.01 -18.49 20.55
N VAL A 1181 34.24 -19.56 20.26
CA VAL A 1181 33.05 -19.48 19.40
C VAL A 1181 31.92 -18.76 20.13
N ALA A 1182 31.74 -19.03 21.44
CA ALA A 1182 30.77 -18.32 22.26
C ALA A 1182 31.08 -16.82 22.38
N GLU A 1183 32.37 -16.46 22.46
CA GLU A 1183 32.87 -15.08 22.49
C GLU A 1183 32.59 -14.33 21.18
N ALA A 1184 32.98 -14.90 20.04
CA ALA A 1184 32.74 -14.30 18.72
C ALA A 1184 31.23 -14.10 18.44
N VAL A 1185 30.38 -15.05 18.86
CA VAL A 1185 28.91 -14.92 18.77
C VAL A 1185 28.36 -13.86 19.73
N ARG A 1186 28.96 -13.68 20.92
CA ARG A 1186 28.60 -12.62 21.88
C ARG A 1186 28.90 -11.24 21.30
N GLU A 1187 30.11 -11.07 20.75
CA GLU A 1187 30.54 -9.83 20.09
C GLU A 1187 29.66 -9.51 18.87
N ALA A 1188 29.40 -10.50 18.00
CA ALA A 1188 28.53 -10.33 16.85
C ALA A 1188 27.11 -9.87 17.24
N ARG A 1189 26.52 -10.44 18.31
CA ARG A 1189 25.23 -10.01 18.85
C ARG A 1189 25.27 -8.58 19.40
N GLN A 1190 26.36 -8.18 20.04
CA GLN A 1190 26.51 -6.82 20.54
C GLN A 1190 26.65 -5.79 19.39
N VAL A 1191 27.53 -6.05 18.42
CA VAL A 1191 27.71 -5.17 17.25
C VAL A 1191 26.41 -5.07 16.44
N ALA A 1192 25.67 -6.17 16.27
CA ALA A 1192 24.35 -6.15 15.65
C ALA A 1192 23.35 -5.27 16.43
N LYS A 1193 23.31 -5.37 17.77
CA LYS A 1193 22.44 -4.54 18.63
C LYS A 1193 22.80 -3.06 18.57
N GLU A 1194 24.09 -2.72 18.44
CA GLU A 1194 24.57 -1.35 18.25
C GLU A 1194 24.21 -0.81 16.85
N ALA A 1195 24.38 -1.62 15.79
CA ALA A 1195 23.98 -1.27 14.42
C ALA A 1195 22.45 -1.09 14.28
N CYS A 1196 21.63 -1.99 14.85
CA CYS A 1196 20.17 -1.86 14.86
C CYS A 1196 19.70 -0.59 15.60
N ARG A 1197 20.37 -0.20 16.69
CA ARG A 1197 20.07 1.06 17.41
C ARG A 1197 20.36 2.30 16.55
N LEU A 1198 21.45 2.29 15.79
CA LEU A 1198 21.77 3.40 14.87
C LEU A 1198 20.78 3.45 13.69
N ALA A 1199 20.43 2.30 13.12
CA ALA A 1199 19.47 2.20 12.01
C ALA A 1199 18.03 2.55 12.41
N ALA A 1200 17.62 2.29 13.66
CA ALA A 1200 16.28 2.60 14.17
C ALA A 1200 16.07 4.09 14.49
N MET A 1201 17.12 4.91 14.54
CA MET A 1201 17.03 6.34 14.85
C MET A 1201 17.91 7.20 13.92
N PRO A 1202 17.58 7.31 12.62
CA PRO A 1202 18.24 8.26 11.72
C PRO A 1202 17.88 9.70 12.15
N ARG A 1203 18.73 10.29 13.00
CA ARG A 1203 18.55 11.67 13.48
C ARG A 1203 18.83 12.66 12.35
N LEU A 1204 17.75 13.17 11.75
CA LEU A 1204 17.79 14.31 10.83
C LEU A 1204 18.52 15.47 11.49
N VAL A 1205 19.67 15.85 10.92
CA VAL A 1205 20.47 16.98 11.39
C VAL A 1205 19.73 18.27 11.03
N SER A 1206 19.27 19.00 12.04
CA SER A 1206 18.48 20.22 11.82
C SER A 1206 19.33 21.35 11.23
N LEU A 1207 18.86 21.90 10.10
CA LEU A 1207 19.44 23.08 9.45
C LEU A 1207 18.68 24.38 9.81
N ALA A 1208 17.82 24.35 10.84
CA ALA A 1208 16.99 25.48 11.23
C ALA A 1208 17.85 26.73 11.54
N SER A 1209 17.56 27.85 10.87
CA SER A 1209 18.45 29.02 10.80
C SER A 1209 18.78 29.62 12.18
N THR A 1210 20.00 29.36 12.65
CA THR A 1210 20.52 29.96 13.88
C THR A 1210 21.15 31.32 13.58
N LYS A 1211 20.53 32.39 14.12
CA LYS A 1211 20.95 33.79 13.94
C LYS A 1211 22.45 33.98 14.19
N ALA A 1212 23.14 34.62 13.23
CA ALA A 1212 24.59 34.53 13.03
C ALA A 1212 25.52 35.15 14.11
N CYS A 1213 25.00 35.61 15.25
CA CYS A 1213 25.76 36.34 16.28
C CYS A 1213 25.60 35.79 17.70
N ALA A 1214 25.28 34.50 17.86
CA ALA A 1214 25.29 33.81 19.16
C ALA A 1214 26.40 32.75 19.21
N TRP A 1215 27.17 32.72 20.30
CA TRP A 1215 28.27 31.76 20.48
C TRP A 1215 27.71 30.35 20.65
N GLN A 1216 28.13 29.40 19.80
CA GLN A 1216 27.66 28.02 19.80
C GLN A 1216 28.78 27.03 20.10
N PRO A 1217 28.56 26.01 20.96
CA PRO A 1217 29.47 24.88 21.11
C PRO A 1217 29.75 24.19 19.78
N LEU A 1218 30.98 23.75 19.55
CA LEU A 1218 31.35 23.01 18.34
C LEU A 1218 30.46 21.76 18.12
N ALA A 1219 30.06 21.12 19.23
CA ALA A 1219 29.20 19.94 19.25
C ALA A 1219 27.76 20.16 18.74
N SER A 1220 27.26 21.41 18.67
CA SER A 1220 25.92 21.73 18.15
C SER A 1220 25.93 22.26 16.71
N ARG A 1221 27.07 22.24 16.01
CA ARG A 1221 27.12 22.61 14.60
C ARG A 1221 26.60 21.46 13.74
N PRO A 1222 25.67 21.71 12.78
CA PRO A 1222 25.15 20.67 11.88
C PRO A 1222 26.24 19.84 11.18
N GLN A 1223 27.30 20.49 10.71
CA GLN A 1223 28.45 19.82 10.09
C GLN A 1223 29.17 18.85 11.04
N PHE A 1224 29.29 19.20 12.32
CA PHE A 1224 29.94 18.35 13.32
C PHE A 1224 29.05 17.18 13.75
N GLU A 1225 27.74 17.39 13.87
CA GLU A 1225 26.80 16.29 14.14
C GLU A 1225 26.74 15.30 12.96
N LEU A 1226 26.69 15.79 11.72
CA LEU A 1226 26.78 14.96 10.52
C LEU A 1226 28.10 14.17 10.46
N TYR A 1227 29.23 14.84 10.68
CA TYR A 1227 30.54 14.19 10.73
C TYR A 1227 30.59 13.10 11.80
N ARG A 1228 30.09 13.39 13.01
CA ARG A 1228 30.00 12.42 14.12
C ARG A 1228 29.15 11.20 13.76
N GLN A 1229 28.01 11.39 13.08
CA GLN A 1229 27.18 10.28 12.59
C GLN A 1229 27.95 9.42 11.57
N GLN A 1230 28.66 10.05 10.62
CA GLN A 1230 29.47 9.37 9.62
C GLN A 1230 30.63 8.58 10.25
N THR A 1231 31.38 9.15 11.20
CA THR A 1231 32.46 8.44 11.91
C THR A 1231 31.92 7.23 12.68
N LEU A 1232 30.80 7.37 13.41
CA LEU A 1232 30.19 6.25 14.14
C LEU A 1232 29.77 5.10 13.21
N ALA A 1233 29.20 5.42 12.04
CA ALA A 1233 28.87 4.42 11.03
C ALA A 1233 30.12 3.71 10.46
N GLN A 1234 31.21 4.45 10.21
CA GLN A 1234 32.48 3.89 9.73
C GLN A 1234 33.14 2.98 10.79
N THR A 1235 33.19 3.38 12.06
CA THR A 1235 33.73 2.55 13.15
C THR A 1235 32.91 1.29 13.38
N LEU A 1236 31.57 1.36 13.28
CA LEU A 1236 30.72 0.16 13.33
C LEU A 1236 30.96 -0.76 12.14
N LYS A 1237 31.12 -0.23 10.92
CA LYS A 1237 31.45 -1.02 9.73
C LYS A 1237 32.76 -1.79 9.92
N GLN A 1238 33.84 -1.13 10.36
CA GLN A 1238 35.13 -1.76 10.64
C GLN A 1238 35.03 -2.88 11.70
N ARG A 1239 34.21 -2.69 12.74
CA ARG A 1239 33.95 -3.72 13.76
C ARG A 1239 33.16 -4.91 13.20
N VAL A 1240 32.17 -4.68 12.33
CA VAL A 1240 31.46 -5.76 11.60
C VAL A 1240 32.42 -6.54 10.73
N GLU A 1241 33.29 -5.87 9.97
CA GLU A 1241 34.26 -6.50 9.08
C GLU A 1241 35.26 -7.38 9.86
N GLY A 1242 35.85 -6.86 10.95
CA GLY A 1242 36.75 -7.64 11.81
C GLY A 1242 36.07 -8.83 12.52
N VAL A 1243 34.79 -8.72 12.90
CA VAL A 1243 34.01 -9.85 13.42
C VAL A 1243 33.72 -10.89 12.32
N GLN A 1244 33.41 -10.46 11.09
CA GLN A 1244 33.24 -11.39 9.97
C GLN A 1244 34.52 -12.14 9.64
N GLU A 1245 35.69 -11.50 9.71
CA GLU A 1245 36.98 -12.17 9.50
C GLU A 1245 37.26 -13.21 10.59
N ARG A 1246 37.04 -12.88 11.87
CA ARG A 1246 37.14 -13.84 12.99
C ARG A 1246 36.18 -15.02 12.82
N LEU A 1247 34.96 -14.80 12.35
CA LEU A 1247 33.98 -15.87 12.08
C LEU A 1247 34.34 -16.71 10.85
N ARG A 1248 34.99 -16.13 9.83
CA ARG A 1248 35.50 -16.86 8.65
C ARG A 1248 36.74 -17.71 8.96
N ALA A 1249 37.52 -17.32 9.98
CA ALA A 1249 38.69 -18.07 10.45
C ALA A 1249 38.33 -19.33 11.26
N ILE A 1250 37.06 -19.53 11.63
CA ILE A 1250 36.60 -20.76 12.30
C ILE A 1250 36.59 -21.90 11.26
N PRO A 1251 37.34 -23.01 11.48
CA PRO A 1251 37.40 -24.10 10.52
C PRO A 1251 36.03 -24.79 10.38
N ARG A 1252 35.60 -24.99 9.13
CA ARG A 1252 34.38 -25.74 8.82
C ARG A 1252 34.63 -27.24 9.01
N LEU A 1253 34.05 -27.82 10.05
CA LEU A 1253 33.94 -29.28 10.17
C LEU A 1253 33.08 -29.84 9.03
N PRO A 1254 33.40 -31.03 8.49
CA PRO A 1254 32.62 -31.66 7.43
C PRO A 1254 31.30 -32.18 7.99
N MET A 1255 30.18 -31.81 7.34
CA MET A 1255 28.94 -32.59 7.48
C MET A 1255 29.07 -33.83 6.58
N VAL A 1256 28.93 -35.01 7.19
CA VAL A 1256 28.69 -36.26 6.47
C VAL A 1256 27.19 -36.34 6.16
N VAL A 1257 26.85 -37.10 5.10
CA VAL A 1257 25.49 -37.32 4.58
C VAL A 1257 24.75 -38.34 5.43
#